data_AF-A0A6F9C8U9-F1
#
_entry.id   AF-A0A6F9C8U9-F1
#
_cell.length_a   1.000
_cell.length_b   1.000
_cell.length_c   1.000
_cell.angle_alpha   90.00
_cell.angle_beta   90.00
_cell.angle_gamma   90.00
#
_symmetry.space_group_name_H-M   'P 1'
#
loop_
_entity.id
_entity.type
_entity.pdbx_description
1 polymer ?
#
loop_
_entity_poly.entity_id
_entity_poly.type
_entity_poly.pdbx_seq_one_letter_code
_entity_poly.pdbx_strand_id
1 'polypeptide(L)'
;AFCKVLIDTLEGTPGLRNVWSTFRPLIQGKVLYTPDTPATRLMVKEANSTFNALAMLKELAEAWEDFGPLVWDYFQNGPQVSALRAFLDNPVFAAALNQQLKGTRWTAELLANFLYNRPPEEHPAGMPSNDWRNVFNATSQILDLLKKLIACLDLNKFEAADSEGHLEARALELLENDTYWAGIVFEDLDPDASHPPPYVKYKIRMDIDEGERTNKIKERGWSPGARDNSFNDLRYIWGGFAYLQDMMDHSIIRVHTNKSQPLGVFAQQMPYPCYVDDVFLASIGTMLPMYLVLAFMYTVCMTIKGLVLEKELRLKEVQRAVGVQNGAIWFAWFTENFVLLMVPCAFISVMVKSLPLYLTLAWIYSVAMIVKGIVMEKEARLKETVRMMGLRSSTYWLSWAVSSVLPLAVSALLLTLILKYGKVLQYSDPSVIFVFLLVFCVATIMECFFISVFFSKANLAAACGGLIYFVLYLPHLLCYAWRDVMGFQVKIAVSLLSCVAFGYGCENLAKYEEQGIGIQWSNIAQSPEDGDRYSFIVSIIMMLVDALIYWLLTWYIENVFPGQYGIAKPWYFPFTASYWCGTSPAPNADPSHFKDPIEYTDYLEKPPLNMKAGVSIRNLVKIYKTGKKLAVDGLTVDFYENHITSFLGHNGAGKTTTMSILTGLFAPTSGTALINGYDIRTDMDTIRKHLGMCPQHNVLFNDLTVEEHIYFYSRLKGRSRDEVKIEMDQMIKDVGLPHKRKELAKNLSGGMQRKLSVAIAFVGGSNIVILDEPTAGVDPYARRGIWELLLKYKQGMGSVG
;
A
#
# COMPACT_ATOMS: atom_id res chain seq x y z
N ALA A 1 -49.55 14.93 34.30
CA ALA A 1 -49.66 13.47 34.05
C ALA A 1 -49.65 13.15 32.55
N PHE A 2 -50.59 13.67 31.75
CA PHE A 2 -50.65 13.45 30.30
C PHE A 2 -49.35 13.77 29.55
N CYS A 3 -48.78 14.97 29.75
CA CYS A 3 -47.53 15.36 29.08
C CYS A 3 -46.36 14.43 29.37
N LYS A 4 -46.22 13.98 30.63
CA LYS A 4 -45.16 13.06 31.03
C LYS A 4 -45.29 11.71 30.31
N VAL A 5 -46.50 11.16 30.27
CA VAL A 5 -46.79 9.91 29.53
C VAL A 5 -46.52 10.08 28.04
N LEU A 6 -46.88 11.22 27.45
CA LEU A 6 -46.61 11.51 26.05
C LEU A 6 -45.10 11.53 25.77
N ILE A 7 -44.33 12.25 26.59
CA ILE A 7 -42.86 12.35 26.46
C ILE A 7 -42.21 10.97 26.63
N ASP A 8 -42.58 10.23 27.68
CA ASP A 8 -42.06 8.88 27.94
C ASP A 8 -42.36 7.93 26.75
N THR A 9 -43.51 8.09 26.09
CA THR A 9 -43.90 7.32 24.91
C THR A 9 -43.09 7.71 23.67
N LEU A 10 -42.83 9.01 23.47
CA LEU A 10 -42.02 9.53 22.37
C LEU A 10 -40.56 9.10 22.50
N GLU A 11 -40.01 9.10 23.71
CA GLU A 11 -38.64 8.66 24.00
C GLU A 11 -38.48 7.14 23.96
N GLY A 12 -39.50 6.40 24.41
CA GLY A 12 -39.49 4.93 24.43
C GLY A 12 -39.64 4.27 23.05
N THR A 13 -40.12 5.00 22.05
CA THR A 13 -40.38 4.46 20.70
C THR A 13 -39.17 4.70 19.77
N PRO A 14 -38.48 3.65 19.26
CA PRO A 14 -37.19 3.78 18.56
C PRO A 14 -37.17 4.74 17.36
N GLY A 15 -38.27 4.86 16.62
CA GLY A 15 -38.39 5.80 15.49
C GLY A 15 -38.76 7.22 15.90
N LEU A 16 -39.52 7.38 16.98
CA LEU A 16 -39.95 8.69 17.48
C LEU A 16 -38.92 9.32 18.41
N ARG A 17 -38.03 8.54 19.01
CA ARG A 17 -36.97 9.03 19.89
C ARG A 17 -36.10 10.07 19.20
N ASN A 18 -35.65 9.79 17.98
CA ASN A 18 -34.80 10.71 17.21
C ASN A 18 -35.57 11.96 16.76
N VAL A 19 -36.86 11.80 16.42
CA VAL A 19 -37.73 12.93 16.06
C VAL A 19 -38.00 13.80 17.29
N TRP A 20 -38.25 13.19 18.43
CA TRP A 20 -38.50 13.88 19.69
C TRP A 20 -37.26 14.62 20.17
N SER A 21 -36.07 14.00 20.18
CA SER A 21 -34.83 14.72 20.51
C SER A 21 -34.63 15.95 19.63
N THR A 22 -35.02 15.87 18.35
CA THR A 22 -34.96 16.99 17.39
C THR A 22 -35.93 18.13 17.75
N PHE A 23 -37.18 17.81 18.11
CA PHE A 23 -38.20 18.84 18.38
C PHE A 23 -38.25 19.29 19.84
N ARG A 24 -37.61 18.56 20.76
CA ARG A 24 -37.66 18.83 22.20
C ARG A 24 -37.13 20.24 22.55
N PRO A 25 -36.00 20.73 22.01
CA PRO A 25 -35.56 22.12 22.25
C PRO A 25 -36.57 23.14 21.72
N LEU A 26 -37.19 22.91 20.56
CA LEU A 26 -38.22 23.79 20.02
C LEU A 26 -39.50 23.81 20.88
N ILE A 27 -39.90 22.67 21.43
CA ILE A 27 -41.16 22.47 22.17
C ILE A 27 -41.02 22.89 23.64
N GLN A 28 -39.96 22.48 24.32
CA GLN A 28 -39.74 22.70 25.75
C GLN A 28 -38.58 23.64 26.07
N GLY A 29 -37.70 23.90 25.11
CA GLY A 29 -36.51 24.69 25.33
C GLY A 29 -36.80 26.18 25.52
N LYS A 30 -35.90 26.84 26.26
CA LYS A 30 -35.86 28.27 26.54
C LYS A 30 -34.75 28.94 25.74
N VAL A 31 -35.03 30.18 25.34
CA VAL A 31 -34.08 31.09 24.69
C VAL A 31 -33.69 32.18 25.69
N LEU A 32 -32.44 32.15 26.14
CA LEU A 32 -31.91 33.19 27.02
C LEU A 32 -31.50 34.41 26.18
N TYR A 33 -31.63 35.63 26.71
CA TYR A 33 -31.09 36.81 26.04
C TYR A 33 -30.46 37.81 27.00
N THR A 34 -29.46 38.56 26.53
CA THR A 34 -28.74 39.58 27.32
C THR A 34 -28.20 40.68 26.40
N PRO A 35 -28.08 41.95 26.86
CA PRO A 35 -28.50 42.48 28.16
C PRO A 35 -30.02 42.73 28.25
N ASP A 36 -30.54 42.79 29.47
CA ASP A 36 -31.95 43.13 29.72
C ASP A 36 -32.18 44.65 29.70
N THR A 37 -32.43 45.19 28.51
CA THR A 37 -32.63 46.63 28.26
C THR A 37 -34.01 46.86 27.64
N PRO A 38 -34.57 48.08 27.70
CA PRO A 38 -35.83 48.36 27.02
C PRO A 38 -35.75 48.12 25.50
N ALA A 39 -34.62 48.42 24.86
CA ALA A 39 -34.40 48.13 23.44
C ALA A 39 -34.42 46.62 23.13
N THR A 40 -33.72 45.80 23.93
CA THR A 40 -33.71 44.34 23.73
C THR A 40 -35.07 43.71 24.01
N ARG A 41 -35.78 44.17 25.03
CA ARG A 41 -37.16 43.75 25.32
C ARG A 41 -38.11 44.04 24.17
N LEU A 42 -37.95 45.17 23.46
CA LEU A 42 -38.75 45.49 22.28
C LEU A 42 -38.51 44.49 21.14
N MET A 43 -37.25 44.20 20.82
CA MET A 43 -36.90 43.21 19.79
C MET A 43 -37.41 41.81 20.16
N VAL A 44 -37.15 41.36 21.38
CA VAL A 44 -37.61 40.05 21.86
C VAL A 44 -39.13 39.95 21.92
N LYS A 45 -39.84 41.03 22.27
CA LYS A 45 -41.32 41.06 22.25
C LYS A 45 -41.86 40.82 20.84
N GLU A 46 -41.25 41.43 19.82
CA GLU A 46 -41.63 41.19 18.43
C GLU A 46 -41.28 39.76 18.00
N ALA A 47 -40.13 39.22 18.40
CA ALA A 47 -39.78 37.82 18.14
C ALA A 47 -40.74 36.82 18.81
N ASN A 48 -41.20 37.12 20.04
CA ASN A 48 -42.17 36.31 20.77
C ASN A 48 -43.56 36.31 20.12
N SER A 49 -43.89 37.36 19.34
CA SER A 49 -45.17 37.43 18.63
C SER A 49 -45.37 36.30 17.62
N THR A 50 -44.29 35.71 17.12
CA THR A 50 -44.32 34.54 16.22
C THR A 50 -44.96 33.31 16.89
N PHE A 51 -44.81 33.15 18.21
CA PHE A 51 -45.42 32.05 18.96
C PHE A 51 -46.90 32.30 19.33
N ASN A 52 -47.39 33.54 19.18
CA ASN A 52 -48.79 33.86 19.48
C ASN A 52 -49.79 33.12 18.57
N ALA A 53 -49.37 32.71 17.36
CA ALA A 53 -50.21 31.89 16.48
C ALA A 53 -50.60 30.55 17.12
N LEU A 54 -49.67 29.93 17.86
CA LEU A 54 -49.94 28.71 18.62
C LEU A 54 -50.77 29.00 19.88
N ALA A 55 -50.61 30.17 20.49
CA ALA A 55 -51.44 30.61 21.60
C ALA A 55 -52.92 30.78 21.18
N MET A 56 -53.18 31.32 19.98
CA MET A 56 -54.56 31.44 19.44
C MET A 56 -55.24 30.08 19.25
N LEU A 57 -54.49 29.03 18.85
CA LEU A 57 -55.05 27.68 18.75
C LEU A 57 -55.46 27.11 20.11
N LYS A 58 -54.70 27.45 21.17
CA LYS A 58 -55.05 27.09 22.54
C LYS A 58 -56.35 27.76 22.97
N GLU A 59 -56.46 29.07 22.73
CA GLU A 59 -57.66 29.86 23.05
C GLU A 59 -58.89 29.30 22.33
N LEU A 60 -58.76 28.90 21.06
CA LEU A 60 -59.84 28.27 20.30
C LEU A 60 -60.28 26.94 20.90
N ALA A 61 -59.33 26.09 21.32
CA ALA A 61 -59.64 24.81 21.95
C ALA A 61 -60.31 24.99 23.33
N GLU A 62 -59.89 26.01 24.10
CA GLU A 62 -60.52 26.36 25.38
C GLU A 62 -61.92 26.97 25.19
N ALA A 63 -62.11 27.82 24.20
CA ALA A 63 -63.40 28.42 23.87
C ALA A 63 -64.47 27.38 23.49
N TRP A 64 -64.08 26.19 23.00
CA TRP A 64 -65.02 25.12 22.71
C TRP A 64 -65.74 24.58 23.95
N GLU A 65 -65.18 24.74 25.16
CA GLU A 65 -65.88 24.38 26.40
C GLU A 65 -67.11 25.26 26.63
N ASP A 66 -67.03 26.54 26.25
CA ASP A 66 -68.13 27.50 26.36
C ASP A 66 -69.12 27.39 25.18
N PHE A 67 -68.61 27.24 23.96
CA PHE A 67 -69.44 27.20 22.75
C PHE A 67 -70.05 25.83 22.47
N GLY A 68 -69.41 24.73 22.89
CA GLY A 68 -69.85 23.37 22.62
C GLY A 68 -71.31 23.11 23.05
N PRO A 69 -71.70 23.42 24.31
CA PRO A 69 -73.08 23.25 24.77
C PRO A 69 -74.10 24.07 23.97
N LEU A 70 -73.74 25.29 23.55
CA LEU A 70 -74.60 26.15 22.73
C LEU A 70 -74.84 25.57 21.34
N VAL A 71 -73.77 25.04 20.72
CA VAL A 71 -73.86 24.36 19.42
C VAL A 71 -74.70 23.08 19.55
N TRP A 72 -74.51 22.31 20.61
CA TRP A 72 -75.30 21.11 20.88
C TRP A 72 -76.80 21.43 21.00
N ASP A 73 -77.17 22.43 21.80
CA ASP A 73 -78.56 22.83 21.97
C ASP A 73 -79.17 23.40 20.68
N TYR A 74 -78.41 24.18 19.91
CA TYR A 74 -78.85 24.69 18.62
C TYR A 74 -79.20 23.56 17.64
N PHE A 75 -78.37 22.52 17.54
CA PHE A 75 -78.68 21.38 16.69
C PHE A 75 -79.79 20.51 17.28
N GLN A 76 -79.82 20.26 18.59
CA GLN A 76 -80.82 19.39 19.22
C GLN A 76 -82.22 20.02 19.19
N ASN A 77 -82.35 21.26 19.67
CA ASN A 77 -83.62 21.92 20.00
C ASN A 77 -83.87 23.24 19.23
N GLY A 78 -82.92 23.70 18.41
CA GLY A 78 -83.04 24.98 17.72
C GLY A 78 -84.22 25.05 16.73
N PRO A 79 -84.99 26.15 16.72
CA PRO A 79 -86.19 26.28 15.87
C PRO A 79 -85.85 26.33 14.37
N GLN A 80 -84.66 26.79 13.99
CA GLN A 80 -84.20 26.81 12.60
C GLN A 80 -83.88 25.41 12.08
N VAL A 81 -83.20 24.60 12.90
CA VAL A 81 -82.83 23.22 12.53
C VAL A 81 -84.07 22.32 12.53
N SER A 82 -85.01 22.52 13.45
CA SER A 82 -86.30 21.80 13.42
C SER A 82 -87.15 22.19 12.20
N ALA A 83 -87.16 23.46 11.77
CA ALA A 83 -87.79 23.86 10.52
C ALA A 83 -87.13 23.19 9.31
N LEU A 84 -85.79 23.13 9.25
CA LEU A 84 -85.06 22.44 8.20
C LEU A 84 -85.38 20.94 8.15
N ARG A 85 -85.50 20.26 9.30
CA ARG A 85 -85.97 18.86 9.37
C ARG A 85 -87.36 18.72 8.76
N ALA A 86 -88.29 19.59 9.13
CA ALA A 86 -89.66 19.56 8.61
C ALA A 86 -89.74 19.82 7.10
N PHE A 87 -88.87 20.67 6.55
CA PHE A 87 -88.76 20.87 5.09
C PHE A 87 -88.17 19.65 4.40
N LEU A 88 -87.15 19.02 4.98
CA LEU A 88 -86.51 17.83 4.43
C LEU A 88 -87.43 16.59 4.44
N ASP A 89 -88.35 16.50 5.40
CA ASP A 89 -89.39 15.46 5.45
C ASP A 89 -90.49 15.66 4.39
N ASN A 90 -90.61 16.86 3.79
CA ASN A 90 -91.59 17.12 2.75
C ASN A 90 -91.11 16.56 1.39
N PRO A 91 -91.82 15.60 0.78
CA PRO A 91 -91.36 14.91 -0.43
C PRO A 91 -91.22 15.84 -1.65
N VAL A 92 -92.00 16.93 -1.72
CA VAL A 92 -91.90 17.91 -2.82
C VAL A 92 -90.63 18.73 -2.69
N PHE A 93 -90.30 19.17 -1.47
CA PHE A 93 -89.08 19.92 -1.19
C PHE A 93 -87.83 19.04 -1.34
N ALA A 94 -87.86 17.81 -0.84
CA ALA A 94 -86.77 16.85 -0.98
C ALA A 94 -86.45 16.55 -2.46
N ALA A 95 -87.46 16.40 -3.32
CA ALA A 95 -87.29 16.19 -4.76
C ALA A 95 -86.67 17.42 -5.46
N ALA A 96 -87.15 18.63 -5.13
CA ALA A 96 -86.59 19.87 -5.66
C ALA A 96 -85.14 20.09 -5.20
N LEU A 97 -84.84 19.79 -3.93
CA LEU A 97 -83.50 19.87 -3.36
C LEU A 97 -82.55 18.86 -4.01
N ASN A 98 -82.99 17.61 -4.22
CA ASN A 98 -82.20 16.59 -4.93
C ASN A 98 -81.90 17.00 -6.38
N GLN A 99 -82.79 17.73 -7.04
CA GLN A 99 -82.55 18.26 -8.38
C GLN A 99 -81.50 19.38 -8.38
N GLN A 100 -81.49 20.24 -7.35
CA GLN A 100 -80.45 21.25 -7.13
C GLN A 100 -79.11 20.64 -6.72
N LEU A 101 -79.11 19.57 -5.94
CA LEU A 101 -77.92 18.85 -5.48
C LEU A 101 -77.35 17.87 -6.52
N LYS A 102 -77.97 17.78 -7.70
CA LYS A 102 -77.59 16.84 -8.76
C LYS A 102 -76.17 17.12 -9.25
N GLY A 103 -75.26 16.17 -9.00
CA GLY A 103 -73.82 16.31 -9.26
C GLY A 103 -72.97 16.40 -7.99
N THR A 104 -73.59 16.57 -6.82
CA THR A 104 -72.92 16.44 -5.52
C THR A 104 -73.11 15.02 -4.94
N ARG A 105 -72.33 14.66 -3.92
CA ARG A 105 -72.50 13.40 -3.16
C ARG A 105 -73.66 13.44 -2.15
N TRP A 106 -74.33 14.59 -2.00
CA TRP A 106 -75.37 14.80 -1.00
C TRP A 106 -76.76 14.58 -1.60
N THR A 107 -77.63 13.92 -0.85
CA THR A 107 -79.06 13.81 -1.14
C THR A 107 -79.85 14.38 0.04
N ALA A 108 -81.10 14.78 -0.22
CA ALA A 108 -82.02 15.23 0.82
C ALA A 108 -82.20 14.17 1.93
N GLU A 109 -82.20 12.88 1.56
CA GLU A 109 -82.27 11.76 2.51
C GLU A 109 -81.02 11.67 3.39
N LEU A 110 -79.82 11.83 2.82
CA LEU A 110 -78.56 11.87 3.58
C LEU A 110 -78.49 13.08 4.52
N LEU A 111 -79.02 14.23 4.11
CA LEU A 111 -79.09 15.45 4.95
C LEU A 111 -80.11 15.30 6.08
N ALA A 112 -81.27 14.70 5.80
CA ALA A 112 -82.27 14.39 6.80
C ALA A 112 -81.72 13.40 7.84
N ASN A 113 -81.03 12.36 7.39
CA ASN A 113 -80.35 11.40 8.24
C ASN A 113 -79.26 12.08 9.09
N PHE A 114 -78.41 12.92 8.49
CA PHE A 114 -77.37 13.63 9.23
C PHE A 114 -77.91 14.55 10.32
N LEU A 115 -79.06 15.20 10.09
CA LEU A 115 -79.71 16.12 11.02
C LEU A 115 -80.68 15.44 12.01
N TYR A 116 -80.77 14.11 12.00
CA TYR A 116 -81.67 13.34 12.87
C TYR A 116 -81.45 13.64 14.36
N ASN A 117 -82.53 13.85 15.13
CA ASN A 117 -82.47 14.29 16.53
C ASN A 117 -83.19 13.37 17.52
N ARG A 118 -83.84 12.31 17.03
CA ARG A 118 -84.55 11.34 17.87
C ARG A 118 -83.57 10.30 18.45
N PRO A 119 -84.02 9.50 19.44
CA PRO A 119 -83.22 8.43 20.00
C PRO A 119 -82.76 7.45 18.91
N PRO A 120 -81.54 6.91 19.01
CA PRO A 120 -81.00 5.96 18.02
C PRO A 120 -81.80 4.65 17.92
N GLU A 121 -82.64 4.34 18.91
CA GLU A 121 -83.54 3.18 18.94
C GLU A 121 -84.68 3.28 17.90
N GLU A 122 -85.05 4.49 17.48
CA GLU A 122 -86.07 4.75 16.46
C GLU A 122 -85.48 4.93 15.05
N HIS A 123 -84.19 4.66 14.87
CA HIS A 123 -83.51 4.90 13.60
C HIS A 123 -84.00 3.94 12.50
N PRO A 124 -84.29 4.42 11.28
CA PRO A 124 -84.70 3.57 10.17
C PRO A 124 -83.66 2.46 9.87
N ALA A 125 -84.12 1.22 9.71
CA ALA A 125 -83.26 0.08 9.44
C ALA A 125 -82.61 0.18 8.05
N GLY A 126 -81.27 0.19 7.99
CA GLY A 126 -80.49 0.19 6.73
C GLY A 126 -79.84 1.51 6.35
N MET A 127 -80.00 2.58 7.12
CA MET A 127 -79.30 3.87 6.91
C MET A 127 -78.00 3.96 7.74
N PRO A 128 -76.97 4.69 7.27
CA PRO A 128 -75.71 4.86 7.98
C PRO A 128 -75.89 5.68 9.27
N SER A 129 -75.37 5.18 10.39
CA SER A 129 -75.53 5.76 11.73
C SER A 129 -74.67 7.01 12.01
N ASN A 130 -74.28 7.76 10.98
CA ASN A 130 -73.34 8.89 11.09
C ASN A 130 -74.07 10.23 11.12
N ASP A 131 -74.49 10.64 12.32
CA ASP A 131 -75.23 11.88 12.56
C ASP A 131 -74.30 13.04 12.98
N TRP A 132 -74.85 14.26 13.04
CA TRP A 132 -74.20 15.44 13.60
C TRP A 132 -73.66 15.22 15.02
N ARG A 133 -74.29 14.35 15.82
CA ARG A 133 -73.85 13.98 17.19
C ARG A 133 -72.48 13.30 17.18
N ASN A 134 -72.21 12.44 16.19
CA ASN A 134 -70.92 11.78 16.06
C ASN A 134 -69.83 12.77 15.66
N VAL A 135 -70.16 13.71 14.76
CA VAL A 135 -69.24 14.79 14.37
C VAL A 135 -68.95 15.71 15.56
N PHE A 136 -69.96 16.07 16.35
CA PHE A 136 -69.79 16.87 17.55
C PHE A 136 -68.92 16.15 18.60
N ASN A 137 -69.17 14.88 18.86
CA ASN A 137 -68.39 14.08 19.81
C ASN A 137 -66.94 13.91 19.33
N ALA A 138 -66.72 13.63 18.05
CA ALA A 138 -65.38 13.52 17.48
C ALA A 138 -64.64 14.87 17.53
N THR A 139 -65.31 15.97 17.17
CA THR A 139 -64.73 17.33 17.23
C THR A 139 -64.36 17.70 18.67
N SER A 140 -65.25 17.41 19.62
CA SER A 140 -65.01 17.66 21.04
C SER A 140 -63.84 16.83 21.58
N GLN A 141 -63.72 15.55 21.18
CA GLN A 141 -62.57 14.72 21.53
C GLN A 141 -61.27 15.25 20.93
N ILE A 142 -61.28 15.69 19.67
CA ILE A 142 -60.09 16.28 19.01
C ILE A 142 -59.66 17.56 19.72
N LEU A 143 -60.60 18.44 20.05
CA LEU A 143 -60.29 19.71 20.71
C LEU A 143 -59.81 19.51 22.16
N ASP A 144 -60.37 18.55 22.89
CA ASP A 144 -59.87 18.16 24.22
C ASP A 144 -58.44 17.58 24.15
N LEU A 145 -58.16 16.72 23.16
CA LEU A 145 -56.80 16.22 22.92
C LEU A 145 -55.83 17.34 22.52
N LEU A 146 -56.27 18.26 21.65
CA LEU A 146 -55.48 19.43 21.24
C LEU A 146 -55.18 20.35 22.42
N LYS A 147 -56.17 20.62 23.28
CA LYS A 147 -56.01 21.37 24.52
C LYS A 147 -54.96 20.73 25.42
N LYS A 148 -55.05 19.40 25.63
CA LYS A 148 -54.08 18.64 26.42
C LYS A 148 -52.68 18.64 25.81
N LEU A 149 -52.55 18.61 24.49
CA LEU A 149 -51.28 18.65 23.77
C LEU A 149 -50.62 20.04 23.84
N ILE A 150 -51.37 21.11 23.54
CA ILE A 150 -50.86 22.49 23.57
C ILE A 150 -50.51 22.91 25.01
N ALA A 151 -51.23 22.39 26.01
CA ALA A 151 -50.86 22.59 27.41
C ALA A 151 -49.48 22.00 27.78
N CYS A 152 -48.90 21.11 26.96
CA CYS A 152 -47.54 20.61 27.14
C CYS A 152 -46.47 21.50 26.49
N LEU A 153 -46.86 22.49 25.68
CA LEU A 153 -45.94 23.45 25.04
C LEU A 153 -45.68 24.63 25.98
N ASP A 154 -44.41 24.96 26.17
CA ASP A 154 -44.05 26.20 26.84
C ASP A 154 -44.01 27.33 25.82
N LEU A 155 -45.06 28.17 25.82
CA LEU A 155 -45.19 29.31 24.93
C LEU A 155 -44.38 30.53 25.41
N ASN A 156 -43.88 30.53 26.65
CA ASN A 156 -43.03 31.59 27.16
C ASN A 156 -41.55 31.27 26.90
N LYS A 157 -41.11 31.47 25.66
CA LYS A 157 -39.81 30.99 25.20
C LYS A 157 -38.62 31.81 25.66
N PHE A 158 -38.79 33.11 25.92
CA PHE A 158 -37.66 34.03 26.16
C PHE A 158 -37.48 34.35 27.64
N GLU A 159 -36.23 34.27 28.12
CA GLU A 159 -35.85 34.61 29.50
C GLU A 159 -34.67 35.59 29.48
N ALA A 160 -34.79 36.69 30.21
CA ALA A 160 -33.79 37.75 30.24
C ALA A 160 -32.65 37.41 31.21
N ALA A 161 -31.43 37.83 30.88
CA ALA A 161 -30.26 37.75 31.73
C ALA A 161 -29.50 39.08 31.73
N ASP A 162 -29.06 39.52 32.91
CA ASP A 162 -28.41 40.83 33.08
C ASP A 162 -27.04 40.92 32.39
N SER A 163 -26.31 39.80 32.32
CA SER A 163 -24.98 39.73 31.72
C SER A 163 -24.74 38.40 30.99
N GLU A 164 -23.75 38.39 30.09
CA GLU A 164 -23.32 37.18 29.39
C GLU A 164 -22.86 36.07 30.33
N GLY A 165 -22.18 36.40 31.43
CA GLY A 165 -21.77 35.41 32.43
C GLY A 165 -22.96 34.79 33.17
N HIS A 166 -23.99 35.58 33.47
CA HIS A 166 -25.23 35.06 34.07
C HIS A 166 -25.99 34.17 33.07
N LEU A 167 -26.03 34.57 31.80
CA LEU A 167 -26.61 33.78 30.72
C LEU A 167 -25.91 32.43 30.58
N GLU A 168 -24.57 32.38 30.62
CA GLU A 168 -23.81 31.13 30.55
C GLU A 168 -24.10 30.20 31.75
N ALA A 169 -24.10 30.74 32.98
CA ALA A 169 -24.41 29.96 34.17
C ALA A 169 -25.83 29.37 34.10
N ARG A 170 -26.81 30.19 33.69
CA ARG A 170 -28.20 29.76 33.53
C ARG A 170 -28.37 28.76 32.38
N ALA A 171 -27.62 28.92 31.30
CA ALA A 171 -27.63 27.98 30.17
C ALA A 171 -27.18 26.58 30.61
N LEU A 172 -26.14 26.48 31.45
CA LEU A 172 -25.66 25.20 31.97
C LEU A 172 -26.71 24.50 32.84
N GLU A 173 -27.43 25.22 33.70
CA GLU A 173 -28.53 24.66 34.49
C GLU A 173 -29.69 24.14 33.62
N LEU A 174 -29.99 24.85 32.52
CA LEU A 174 -31.04 24.45 31.59
C LEU A 174 -30.60 23.28 30.71
N LEU A 175 -29.31 23.16 30.39
CA LEU A 175 -28.72 22.04 29.68
C LEU A 175 -28.80 20.74 30.51
N GLU A 176 -28.54 20.79 31.82
CA GLU A 176 -28.72 19.62 32.70
C GLU A 176 -30.14 19.06 32.70
N ASN A 177 -31.13 19.91 32.41
CA ASN A 177 -32.54 19.56 32.33
C ASN A 177 -33.05 19.36 30.88
N ASP A 178 -32.17 19.38 29.87
CA ASP A 178 -32.50 19.32 28.43
C ASP A 178 -33.56 20.37 27.99
N THR A 179 -33.56 21.54 28.61
CA THR A 179 -34.52 22.64 28.34
C THR A 179 -33.82 23.91 27.85
N TYR A 180 -32.55 23.82 27.50
CA TYR A 180 -31.84 24.91 26.83
C TYR A 180 -32.02 24.79 25.31
N TRP A 181 -32.38 25.89 24.65
CA TRP A 181 -32.42 25.95 23.19
C TRP A 181 -31.28 26.81 22.64
N ALA A 182 -31.20 28.07 23.08
CA ALA A 182 -30.15 28.99 22.66
C ALA A 182 -30.01 30.18 23.60
N GLY A 183 -28.92 30.92 23.45
CA GLY A 183 -28.62 32.18 24.12
C GLY A 183 -28.34 33.25 23.09
N ILE A 184 -29.01 34.40 23.18
CA ILE A 184 -28.83 35.55 22.31
C ILE A 184 -28.11 36.63 23.08
N VAL A 185 -26.94 37.02 22.63
CA VAL A 185 -26.16 38.08 23.28
C VAL A 185 -26.01 39.23 22.29
N PHE A 186 -26.53 40.39 22.66
CA PHE A 186 -26.33 41.63 21.91
C PHE A 186 -25.05 42.31 22.38
N GLU A 187 -24.18 42.69 21.45
CA GLU A 187 -22.82 43.17 21.77
C GLU A 187 -22.70 44.70 21.81
N ASP A 188 -23.53 45.41 21.06
CA ASP A 188 -23.40 46.85 20.79
C ASP A 188 -24.55 47.69 21.36
N LEU A 189 -25.10 47.26 22.50
CA LEU A 189 -26.20 47.93 23.20
C LEU A 189 -25.75 48.57 24.52
N ASP A 190 -26.09 49.85 24.69
CA ASP A 190 -25.92 50.54 25.97
C ASP A 190 -26.96 50.03 27.00
N PRO A 191 -26.60 49.90 28.29
CA PRO A 191 -27.50 49.37 29.33
C PRO A 191 -28.83 50.13 29.48
N ASP A 192 -28.84 51.43 29.17
CA ASP A 192 -30.02 52.30 29.29
C ASP A 192 -30.71 52.58 27.94
N ALA A 193 -30.31 51.88 26.86
CA ALA A 193 -30.82 52.13 25.52
C ALA A 193 -32.34 51.85 25.43
N SER A 194 -33.11 52.86 25.05
CA SER A 194 -34.56 52.75 24.83
C SER A 194 -34.91 52.25 23.43
N HIS A 195 -34.01 52.44 22.46
CA HIS A 195 -34.17 52.07 21.06
C HIS A 195 -32.90 51.37 20.55
N PRO A 196 -33.01 50.43 19.59
CA PRO A 196 -31.85 49.76 19.03
C PRO A 196 -31.00 50.72 18.18
N PRO A 197 -29.66 50.58 18.21
CA PRO A 197 -28.75 51.34 17.36
C PRO A 197 -28.98 51.04 15.86
N PRO A 198 -28.60 51.94 14.93
CA PRO A 198 -28.81 51.72 13.49
C PRO A 198 -28.19 50.44 12.93
N TYR A 199 -27.14 49.96 13.58
CA TYR A 199 -26.50 48.67 13.32
C TYR A 199 -26.56 47.87 14.61
N VAL A 200 -27.14 46.68 14.57
CA VAL A 200 -27.28 45.78 15.72
C VAL A 200 -26.41 44.56 15.47
N LYS A 201 -25.54 44.24 16.42
CA LYS A 201 -24.70 43.05 16.39
C LYS A 201 -25.12 42.11 17.52
N TYR A 202 -25.49 40.90 17.14
CA TYR A 202 -25.85 39.85 18.09
C TYR A 202 -25.15 38.54 17.75
N LYS A 203 -24.92 37.71 18.76
CA LYS A 203 -24.43 36.34 18.65
C LYS A 203 -25.48 35.37 19.17
N ILE A 204 -25.70 34.28 18.43
CA ILE A 204 -26.51 33.15 18.85
C ILE A 204 -25.55 32.08 19.39
N ARG A 205 -25.76 31.66 20.63
CA ARG A 205 -24.99 30.63 21.33
C ARG A 205 -25.85 29.41 21.54
N MET A 206 -25.40 28.27 21.08
CA MET A 206 -26.11 27.00 21.17
C MET A 206 -25.17 25.93 21.69
N ASP A 207 -25.76 24.82 22.13
CA ASP A 207 -24.97 23.64 22.46
C ASP A 207 -24.28 23.06 21.22
N ILE A 208 -23.14 22.40 21.42
CA ILE A 208 -22.30 21.85 20.34
C ILE A 208 -22.98 20.70 19.60
N ASP A 209 -23.91 20.00 20.24
CA ASP A 209 -24.63 18.90 19.63
C ASP A 209 -25.77 19.39 18.73
N GLU A 210 -26.38 20.53 19.07
CA GLU A 210 -27.46 21.18 18.33
C GLU A 210 -26.95 22.07 17.17
N GLY A 211 -25.69 22.55 17.25
CA GLY A 211 -25.06 23.41 16.24
C GLY A 211 -23.99 22.73 15.38
N GLU A 212 -23.60 23.38 14.28
CA GLU A 212 -22.43 22.97 13.50
C GLU A 212 -21.14 23.43 14.19
N ARG A 213 -20.08 22.60 14.14
CA ARG A 213 -18.79 22.93 14.77
C ARG A 213 -18.09 24.06 14.01
N THR A 214 -17.75 25.13 14.72
CA THR A 214 -17.11 26.34 14.16
C THR A 214 -15.59 26.26 14.06
N ASN A 215 -14.97 25.12 14.39
CA ASN A 215 -13.53 24.91 14.29
C ASN A 215 -13.03 24.66 12.86
N LYS A 216 -13.94 24.37 11.92
CA LYS A 216 -13.65 24.16 10.49
C LYS A 216 -14.72 24.85 9.64
N ILE A 217 -14.29 25.59 8.63
CA ILE A 217 -15.19 26.17 7.62
C ILE A 217 -15.33 25.22 6.41
N LYS A 218 -14.26 24.49 6.10
CA LYS A 218 -14.21 23.49 5.02
C LYS A 218 -13.35 22.31 5.44
N GLU A 219 -13.67 21.13 4.92
CA GLU A 219 -12.86 19.94 5.13
C GLU A 219 -11.49 20.04 4.43
N ARG A 220 -10.44 19.45 5.03
CA ARG A 220 -9.08 19.45 4.46
C ARG A 220 -8.94 18.51 3.27
N GLY A 221 -9.74 17.45 3.23
CA GLY A 221 -9.89 16.58 2.06
C GLY A 221 -11.24 16.87 1.40
N TRP A 222 -11.28 16.85 0.08
CA TRP A 222 -12.53 16.95 -0.66
C TRP A 222 -13.00 15.54 -1.03
N SER A 223 -14.24 15.22 -0.69
CA SER A 223 -14.96 14.04 -1.17
C SER A 223 -16.26 14.48 -1.82
N PRO A 224 -16.68 13.85 -2.93
CA PRO A 224 -17.99 14.12 -3.52
C PRO A 224 -19.09 13.74 -2.52
N GLY A 225 -20.12 14.57 -2.42
CA GLY A 225 -21.21 14.38 -1.46
C GLY A 225 -22.19 15.55 -1.43
N ALA A 226 -23.48 15.24 -1.37
CA ALA A 226 -24.55 16.24 -1.30
C ALA A 226 -24.65 16.93 0.07
N ARG A 227 -24.09 16.32 1.13
CA ARG A 227 -24.21 16.77 2.53
C ARG A 227 -25.67 17.07 2.92
N ASP A 228 -26.54 16.13 2.62
CA ASP A 228 -27.99 16.20 2.75
C ASP A 228 -28.54 15.37 3.93
N ASN A 229 -27.65 14.83 4.78
CA ASN A 229 -28.08 14.09 5.95
C ASN A 229 -28.75 15.03 6.97
N SER A 230 -30.05 14.83 7.20
CA SER A 230 -30.88 15.66 8.07
C SER A 230 -30.35 15.82 9.50
N PHE A 231 -29.68 14.82 10.06
CA PHE A 231 -29.19 14.85 11.44
C PHE A 231 -27.75 15.34 11.55
N ASN A 232 -26.88 14.92 10.63
CA ASN A 232 -25.45 15.18 10.75
C ASN A 232 -25.00 16.45 10.03
N ASP A 233 -25.53 16.73 8.84
CA ASP A 233 -25.08 17.84 7.98
C ASP A 233 -25.99 19.07 8.08
N LEU A 234 -27.28 18.87 8.36
CA LEU A 234 -28.28 19.95 8.43
C LEU A 234 -28.48 20.52 9.85
N ARG A 235 -27.40 20.59 10.66
CA ARG A 235 -27.46 21.02 12.08
C ARG A 235 -28.05 22.41 12.28
N TYR A 236 -27.69 23.37 11.44
CA TYR A 236 -28.26 24.71 11.52
C TYR A 236 -29.77 24.77 11.30
N ILE A 237 -30.34 23.83 10.54
CA ILE A 237 -31.78 23.74 10.31
C ILE A 237 -32.43 22.93 11.44
N TRP A 238 -31.92 21.74 11.75
CA TRP A 238 -32.59 20.85 12.71
C TRP A 238 -32.47 21.36 14.15
N GLY A 239 -31.30 21.86 14.58
CA GLY A 239 -31.12 22.46 15.91
C GLY A 239 -31.82 23.82 16.05
N GLY A 240 -32.25 24.39 14.92
CA GLY A 240 -33.06 25.60 14.88
C GLY A 240 -32.31 26.93 14.97
N PHE A 241 -30.99 26.92 14.77
CA PHE A 241 -30.19 28.13 14.63
C PHE A 241 -30.75 29.06 13.54
N ALA A 242 -31.06 28.52 12.36
CA ALA A 242 -31.59 29.30 11.25
C ALA A 242 -32.99 29.88 11.54
N TYR A 243 -33.82 29.17 12.30
CA TYR A 243 -35.13 29.68 12.72
C TYR A 243 -34.98 30.84 13.72
N LEU A 244 -34.09 30.70 14.70
CA LEU A 244 -33.80 31.78 15.65
C LEU A 244 -33.19 32.99 14.96
N GLN A 245 -32.29 32.76 13.99
CA GLN A 245 -31.73 33.83 13.18
C GLN A 245 -32.83 34.57 12.41
N ASP A 246 -33.68 33.85 11.69
CA ASP A 246 -34.79 34.44 10.93
C ASP A 246 -35.77 35.20 11.82
N MET A 247 -36.15 34.63 12.97
CA MET A 247 -37.01 35.28 13.95
C MET A 247 -36.42 36.57 14.51
N MET A 248 -35.12 36.56 14.84
CA MET A 248 -34.44 37.72 15.38
C MET A 248 -34.24 38.80 14.32
N ASP A 249 -33.81 38.45 13.11
CA ASP A 249 -33.65 39.37 11.99
C ASP A 249 -34.98 40.07 11.67
N HIS A 250 -36.08 39.31 11.60
CA HIS A 250 -37.41 39.88 11.40
C HIS A 250 -37.82 40.82 12.54
N SER A 251 -37.50 40.49 13.79
CA SER A 251 -37.82 41.34 14.93
C SER A 251 -37.05 42.66 14.88
N ILE A 252 -35.75 42.61 14.56
CA ILE A 252 -34.87 43.78 14.40
C ILE A 252 -35.36 44.65 13.23
N ILE A 253 -35.61 44.06 12.07
CA ILE A 253 -36.13 44.75 10.88
C ILE A 253 -37.45 45.44 11.20
N ARG A 254 -38.36 44.78 11.92
CA ARG A 254 -39.66 45.34 12.30
C ARG A 254 -39.53 46.49 13.27
N VAL A 255 -38.65 46.39 14.27
CA VAL A 255 -38.40 47.50 15.22
C VAL A 255 -37.76 48.70 14.52
N HIS A 256 -36.87 48.49 13.54
CA HIS A 256 -36.25 49.58 12.78
C HIS A 256 -37.17 50.24 11.76
N THR A 257 -37.97 49.44 11.04
CA THR A 257 -38.75 49.93 9.89
C THR A 257 -40.20 50.25 10.22
N ASN A 258 -40.69 49.75 11.35
CA ASN A 258 -42.10 49.79 11.78
C ASN A 258 -43.08 49.24 10.71
N LYS A 259 -42.59 48.36 9.83
CA LYS A 259 -43.40 47.69 8.81
C LYS A 259 -43.66 46.24 9.21
N SER A 260 -44.91 45.82 9.10
CA SER A 260 -45.37 44.47 9.50
C SER A 260 -45.49 43.48 8.34
N GLN A 261 -44.91 43.75 7.18
CA GLN A 261 -44.98 42.82 6.05
C GLN A 261 -44.06 41.62 6.30
N PRO A 262 -44.58 40.38 6.38
CA PRO A 262 -43.74 39.21 6.50
C PRO A 262 -43.08 38.93 5.15
N LEU A 263 -41.76 39.08 5.08
CA LEU A 263 -40.98 38.54 3.97
C LEU A 263 -40.77 37.06 4.26
N GLY A 264 -41.50 36.18 3.59
CA GLY A 264 -41.27 34.75 3.73
C GLY A 264 -39.90 34.38 3.15
N VAL A 265 -38.96 33.95 4.00
CA VAL A 265 -37.64 33.45 3.58
C VAL A 265 -37.70 31.93 3.51
N PHE A 266 -37.32 31.38 2.35
CA PHE A 266 -37.23 29.93 2.15
C PHE A 266 -35.79 29.53 1.87
N ALA A 267 -35.31 28.53 2.61
CA ALA A 267 -34.00 27.93 2.37
C ALA A 267 -34.15 26.70 1.45
N GLN A 268 -33.44 26.69 0.32
CA GLN A 268 -33.42 25.58 -0.62
C GLN A 268 -31.96 25.17 -0.86
N GLN A 269 -31.64 23.91 -0.60
CA GLN A 269 -30.34 23.35 -0.99
C GLN A 269 -30.22 23.33 -2.51
N MET A 270 -29.03 23.67 -3.02
CA MET A 270 -28.72 23.50 -4.44
C MET A 270 -28.74 22.00 -4.78
N PRO A 271 -29.36 21.59 -5.90
CA PRO A 271 -29.34 20.20 -6.31
C PRO A 271 -27.88 19.78 -6.58
N TYR A 272 -27.44 18.69 -5.95
CA TYR A 272 -26.12 18.13 -6.17
C TYR A 272 -26.19 17.16 -7.37
N PRO A 273 -25.22 17.19 -8.30
CA PRO A 273 -25.19 16.25 -9.41
C PRO A 273 -25.10 14.81 -8.91
N CYS A 274 -25.58 13.86 -9.71
CA CYS A 274 -25.45 12.43 -9.38
C CYS A 274 -23.98 12.09 -9.14
N TYR A 275 -23.67 11.53 -7.97
CA TYR A 275 -22.34 11.07 -7.61
C TYR A 275 -22.40 9.63 -7.14
N VAL A 276 -21.28 8.93 -7.26
CA VAL A 276 -21.12 7.57 -6.75
C VAL A 276 -20.20 7.66 -5.53
N ASP A 277 -20.67 7.15 -4.40
CA ASP A 277 -19.82 6.95 -3.23
C ASP A 277 -19.03 5.66 -3.43
N ASP A 278 -17.77 5.78 -3.82
CA ASP A 278 -16.98 4.63 -4.23
C ASP A 278 -16.50 3.82 -3.02
N VAL A 279 -16.98 2.57 -2.95
CA VAL A 279 -16.67 1.60 -1.90
C VAL A 279 -15.19 1.24 -1.91
N PHE A 280 -14.40 1.67 -2.89
CA PHE A 280 -12.96 1.46 -2.96
C PHE A 280 -12.20 1.79 -1.65
N LEU A 281 -12.49 2.92 -1.00
CA LEU A 281 -11.88 3.29 0.29
C LEU A 281 -12.37 2.39 1.45
N ALA A 282 -13.66 2.03 1.46
CA ALA A 282 -14.22 1.08 2.41
C ALA A 282 -13.67 -0.35 2.20
N SER A 283 -13.34 -0.70 0.95
CA SER A 283 -12.77 -1.99 0.54
C SER A 283 -11.29 -2.10 0.93
N ILE A 284 -10.55 -0.99 0.87
CA ILE A 284 -9.22 -0.90 1.48
C ILE A 284 -9.33 -1.08 3.00
N GLY A 285 -10.33 -0.45 3.64
CA GLY A 285 -10.60 -0.60 5.07
C GLY A 285 -10.91 -2.04 5.50
N THR A 286 -11.60 -2.83 4.67
CA THR A 286 -11.90 -4.25 4.95
C THR A 286 -10.73 -5.20 4.62
N MET A 287 -9.83 -4.83 3.71
CA MET A 287 -8.62 -5.60 3.39
C MET A 287 -7.44 -5.29 4.33
N LEU A 288 -7.46 -4.14 5.03
CA LEU A 288 -6.42 -3.70 5.95
C LEU A 288 -6.09 -4.72 7.08
N PRO A 289 -7.06 -5.43 7.69
CA PRO A 289 -6.79 -6.52 8.64
C PRO A 289 -6.06 -7.70 8.02
N MET A 290 -6.37 -8.06 6.77
CA MET A 290 -5.70 -9.16 6.06
C MET A 290 -4.24 -8.80 5.73
N TYR A 291 -4.01 -7.56 5.29
CA TYR A 291 -2.66 -7.05 5.04
C TYR A 291 -1.84 -6.88 6.33
N LEU A 292 -2.46 -6.50 7.45
CA LEU A 292 -1.83 -6.51 8.78
C LEU A 292 -1.33 -7.91 9.10
N VAL A 293 -2.18 -8.94 8.95
CA VAL A 293 -1.81 -10.32 9.21
C VAL A 293 -0.67 -10.77 8.28
N LEU A 294 -0.72 -10.43 6.99
CA LEU A 294 0.34 -10.78 6.03
C LEU A 294 1.67 -10.06 6.32
N ALA A 295 1.64 -8.77 6.68
CA ALA A 295 2.81 -7.99 7.04
C ALA A 295 3.50 -8.54 8.31
N PHE A 296 2.70 -8.97 9.30
CA PHE A 296 3.22 -9.56 10.53
C PHE A 296 3.56 -11.05 10.42
N MET A 297 3.01 -11.77 9.45
CA MET A 297 3.29 -13.21 9.25
C MET A 297 4.79 -13.44 9.07
N TYR A 298 5.46 -12.57 8.30
CA TYR A 298 6.89 -12.69 8.07
C TYR A 298 7.73 -12.38 9.32
N THR A 299 7.41 -11.31 10.06
CA THR A 299 8.12 -11.01 11.32
C THR A 299 7.98 -12.16 12.29
N VAL A 300 6.78 -12.71 12.46
CA VAL A 300 6.53 -13.88 13.32
C VAL A 300 7.31 -15.10 12.84
N CYS A 301 7.30 -15.42 11.54
CA CYS A 301 8.07 -16.53 10.99
C CYS A 301 9.59 -16.37 11.18
N MET A 302 10.13 -15.16 11.05
CA MET A 302 11.56 -14.88 11.24
C MET A 302 11.95 -14.93 12.72
N THR A 303 11.11 -14.42 13.62
CA THR A 303 11.29 -14.57 15.07
C THR A 303 11.31 -16.04 15.47
N ILE A 304 10.35 -16.83 14.98
CA ILE A 304 10.29 -18.28 15.23
C ILE A 304 11.53 -18.97 14.66
N LYS A 305 11.90 -18.68 13.41
CA LYS A 305 13.10 -19.27 12.78
C LYS A 305 14.37 -18.93 13.56
N GLY A 306 14.54 -17.68 14.01
CA GLY A 306 15.69 -17.27 14.80
C GLY A 306 15.75 -17.96 16.16
N LEU A 307 14.60 -18.06 16.85
CA LEU A 307 14.47 -18.81 18.11
C LEU A 307 14.77 -20.30 17.95
N VAL A 308 14.29 -20.92 16.86
CA VAL A 308 14.55 -22.34 16.56
C VAL A 308 16.02 -22.56 16.20
N LEU A 309 16.61 -21.69 15.37
CA LEU A 309 18.01 -21.77 14.98
C LEU A 309 18.95 -21.59 16.20
N GLU A 310 18.62 -20.68 17.11
CA GLU A 310 19.37 -20.49 18.36
C GLU A 310 19.31 -21.73 19.26
N LYS A 311 18.14 -22.40 19.31
CA LYS A 311 17.97 -23.69 20.00
C LYS A 311 18.75 -24.82 19.34
N GLU A 312 18.71 -24.94 18.01
CA GLU A 312 19.46 -25.96 17.26
C GLU A 312 20.97 -25.82 17.46
N LEU A 313 21.49 -24.59 17.43
CA LEU A 313 22.91 -24.30 17.61
C LEU A 313 23.34 -24.26 19.09
N ARG A 314 22.40 -24.43 20.04
CA ARG A 314 22.61 -24.33 21.49
C ARG A 314 23.30 -23.04 21.95
N LEU A 315 23.15 -21.96 21.19
CA LEU A 315 23.83 -20.68 21.46
C LEU A 315 23.45 -20.09 22.82
N LYS A 316 22.20 -20.28 23.25
CA LYS A 316 21.70 -19.88 24.57
C LYS A 316 22.47 -20.53 25.72
N GLU A 317 22.84 -21.80 25.58
CA GLU A 317 23.61 -22.54 26.59
C GLU A 317 25.04 -22.01 26.66
N VAL A 318 25.64 -21.71 25.51
CA VAL A 318 26.99 -21.12 25.41
C VAL A 318 27.05 -19.73 26.04
N GLN A 319 26.09 -18.86 25.73
CA GLN A 319 26.04 -17.50 26.31
C GLN A 319 25.81 -17.53 27.83
N ARG A 320 25.01 -18.49 28.33
CA ARG A 320 24.87 -18.73 29.77
C ARG A 320 26.17 -19.21 30.42
N ALA A 321 26.95 -20.06 29.74
CA ALA A 321 28.26 -20.49 30.22
C ALA A 321 29.27 -19.33 30.32
N VAL A 322 29.13 -18.31 29.48
CA VAL A 322 29.92 -17.06 29.51
C VAL A 322 29.42 -16.08 30.60
N GLY A 323 28.29 -16.36 31.26
CA GLY A 323 27.76 -15.56 32.37
C GLY A 323 26.62 -14.60 32.00
N VAL A 324 26.08 -14.66 30.79
CA VAL A 324 24.95 -13.80 30.38
C VAL A 324 23.66 -14.25 31.07
N GLN A 325 23.00 -13.33 31.77
CA GLN A 325 21.74 -13.60 32.46
C GLN A 325 20.60 -13.84 31.47
N ASN A 326 19.70 -14.78 31.81
CA ASN A 326 18.56 -15.16 30.96
C ASN A 326 17.62 -13.97 30.66
N GLY A 327 17.48 -13.04 31.61
CA GLY A 327 16.68 -11.83 31.44
C GLY A 327 17.25 -10.90 30.36
N ALA A 328 18.58 -10.75 30.29
CA ALA A 328 19.23 -9.92 29.27
C ALA A 328 19.05 -10.49 27.84
N ILE A 329 19.07 -11.83 27.70
CA ILE A 329 18.83 -12.51 26.41
C ILE A 329 17.39 -12.27 25.94
N TRP A 330 16.41 -12.46 26.84
CA TRP A 330 15.00 -12.19 26.53
C TRP A 330 14.73 -10.71 26.26
N PHE A 331 15.41 -9.81 26.98
CA PHE A 331 15.30 -8.38 26.76
C PHE A 331 15.91 -7.97 25.41
N ALA A 332 17.06 -8.51 25.02
CA ALA A 332 17.64 -8.28 23.70
C ALA A 332 16.70 -8.75 22.58
N TRP A 333 16.14 -9.96 22.71
CA TRP A 333 15.12 -10.48 21.79
C TRP A 333 13.90 -9.56 21.74
N PHE A 334 13.37 -9.15 22.89
CA PHE A 334 12.25 -8.23 22.95
C PHE A 334 12.56 -6.90 22.24
N THR A 335 13.74 -6.32 22.50
CA THR A 335 14.11 -5.02 21.94
C THR A 335 14.31 -5.10 20.43
N GLU A 336 14.97 -6.15 19.93
CA GLU A 336 15.17 -6.39 18.49
C GLU A 336 13.83 -6.59 17.77
N ASN A 337 12.91 -7.37 18.36
CA ASN A 337 11.60 -7.63 17.76
C ASN A 337 10.66 -6.43 17.89
N PHE A 338 10.73 -5.68 18.99
CA PHE A 338 9.96 -4.45 19.19
C PHE A 338 10.38 -3.39 18.17
N VAL A 339 11.67 -3.21 17.92
CA VAL A 339 12.16 -2.29 16.87
C VAL A 339 11.70 -2.76 15.48
N LEU A 340 11.78 -4.06 15.19
CA LEU A 340 11.26 -4.64 13.94
C LEU A 340 9.73 -4.48 13.77
N LEU A 341 8.97 -4.48 14.87
CA LEU A 341 7.50 -4.30 14.88
C LEU A 341 7.07 -2.83 14.88
N MET A 342 7.88 -1.92 15.43
CA MET A 342 7.61 -0.47 15.44
C MET A 342 7.69 0.15 14.06
N VAL A 343 8.53 -0.40 13.17
CA VAL A 343 8.68 0.07 11.80
C VAL A 343 7.36 -0.09 11.01
N PRO A 344 6.72 -1.27 10.92
CA PRO A 344 5.38 -1.44 10.35
C PRO A 344 4.31 -0.55 11.01
N CYS A 345 4.30 -0.44 12.35
CA CYS A 345 3.30 0.33 13.09
C CYS A 345 3.38 1.85 12.84
N ALA A 346 4.58 2.42 12.74
CA ALA A 346 4.77 3.82 12.37
C ALA A 346 4.34 4.08 10.91
N PHE A 347 4.52 3.10 10.02
CA PHE A 347 4.07 3.18 8.63
C PHE A 347 2.55 3.13 8.47
N ILE A 348 1.83 2.37 9.31
CA ILE A 348 0.36 2.24 9.27
C ILE A 348 -0.36 3.58 9.41
N SER A 349 0.19 4.55 10.16
CA SER A 349 -0.39 5.90 10.26
C SER A 349 -0.36 6.69 8.95
N VAL A 350 0.48 6.30 7.99
CA VAL A 350 0.60 6.91 6.64
C VAL A 350 -0.16 6.06 5.60
N MET A 351 -0.40 4.77 5.88
CA MET A 351 -0.93 3.76 4.95
C MET A 351 -2.36 4.01 4.43
N VAL A 352 -3.17 4.82 5.11
CA VAL A 352 -4.61 4.98 4.79
C VAL A 352 -4.87 5.71 3.46
N LYS A 353 -3.85 6.25 2.78
CA LYS A 353 -4.04 7.16 1.62
C LYS A 353 -3.43 6.75 0.27
N SER A 354 -2.78 5.58 0.11
CA SER A 354 -2.09 5.28 -1.15
C SER A 354 -2.09 3.80 -1.57
N LEU A 355 -2.88 3.45 -2.60
CA LEU A 355 -2.82 2.16 -3.32
C LEU A 355 -1.39 1.76 -3.81
N PRO A 356 -0.56 2.67 -4.35
CA PRO A 356 0.78 2.30 -4.84
C PRO A 356 1.70 1.70 -3.76
N LEU A 357 1.59 2.16 -2.49
CA LEU A 357 2.40 1.67 -1.38
C LEU A 357 2.14 0.17 -1.10
N TYR A 358 0.89 -0.26 -1.19
CA TYR A 358 0.53 -1.68 -0.95
C TYR A 358 1.15 -2.59 -2.00
N LEU A 359 1.14 -2.16 -3.26
CA LEU A 359 1.69 -2.90 -4.37
C LEU A 359 3.24 -2.97 -4.29
N THR A 360 3.91 -1.89 -3.88
CA THR A 360 5.37 -1.91 -3.71
C THR A 360 5.80 -2.73 -2.50
N LEU A 361 5.08 -2.67 -1.37
CA LEU A 361 5.36 -3.47 -0.18
C LEU A 361 5.18 -4.97 -0.41
N ALA A 362 4.26 -5.39 -1.28
CA ALA A 362 4.07 -6.80 -1.61
C ALA A 362 5.35 -7.47 -2.14
N TRP A 363 6.24 -6.71 -2.79
CA TRP A 363 7.47 -7.22 -3.41
C TRP A 363 8.75 -6.93 -2.64
N ILE A 364 8.71 -6.23 -1.50
CA ILE A 364 9.92 -5.92 -0.71
C ILE A 364 10.68 -7.19 -0.29
N TYR A 365 9.96 -8.26 0.02
CA TYR A 365 10.54 -9.55 0.37
C TYR A 365 11.22 -10.19 -0.85
N SER A 366 10.55 -10.20 -1.99
CA SER A 366 11.12 -10.71 -3.25
C SER A 366 12.39 -9.97 -3.62
N VAL A 367 12.39 -8.64 -3.50
CA VAL A 367 13.57 -7.78 -3.70
C VAL A 367 14.71 -8.19 -2.76
N ALA A 368 14.46 -8.26 -1.45
CA ALA A 368 15.47 -8.62 -0.46
C ALA A 368 16.07 -10.02 -0.73
N MET A 369 15.24 -10.99 -1.14
CA MET A 369 15.69 -12.35 -1.43
C MET A 369 16.46 -12.47 -2.75
N ILE A 370 16.09 -11.75 -3.80
CA ILE A 370 16.85 -11.69 -5.06
C ILE A 370 18.23 -11.09 -4.80
N VAL A 371 18.29 -9.94 -4.12
CA VAL A 371 19.56 -9.30 -3.75
C VAL A 371 20.40 -10.23 -2.88
N LYS A 372 19.80 -10.88 -1.87
CA LYS A 372 20.49 -11.86 -1.03
C LYS A 372 21.04 -13.04 -1.85
N GLY A 373 20.25 -13.59 -2.77
CA GLY A 373 20.62 -14.72 -3.62
C GLY A 373 21.87 -14.42 -4.44
N ILE A 374 21.87 -13.28 -5.14
CA ILE A 374 23.00 -12.84 -5.97
C ILE A 374 24.25 -12.61 -5.11
N VAL A 375 24.11 -11.92 -3.97
CA VAL A 375 25.25 -11.60 -3.11
C VAL A 375 25.76 -12.84 -2.37
N MET A 376 24.90 -13.83 -2.08
CA MET A 376 25.30 -15.12 -1.52
C MET A 376 26.14 -15.93 -2.49
N GLU A 377 25.78 -15.96 -3.78
CA GLU A 377 26.61 -16.60 -4.81
C GLU A 377 27.96 -15.89 -4.99
N LYS A 378 27.96 -14.54 -4.88
CA LYS A 378 29.17 -13.71 -4.91
C LYS A 378 30.07 -14.00 -3.69
N GLU A 379 29.47 -14.11 -2.50
CA GLU A 379 30.18 -14.42 -1.24
C GLU A 379 30.77 -15.84 -1.27
N ALA A 380 30.03 -16.81 -1.79
CA ALA A 380 30.48 -18.20 -1.99
C ALA A 380 31.46 -18.37 -3.16
N ARG A 381 31.72 -17.31 -3.93
CA ARG A 381 32.58 -17.30 -5.14
C ARG A 381 32.10 -18.23 -6.27
N LEU A 382 30.84 -18.66 -6.24
CA LEU A 382 30.27 -19.54 -7.26
C LEU A 382 30.32 -18.88 -8.64
N LYS A 383 30.00 -17.58 -8.71
CA LYS A 383 30.05 -16.78 -9.94
C LYS A 383 31.43 -16.83 -10.61
N GLU A 384 32.50 -16.63 -9.84
CA GLU A 384 33.86 -16.62 -10.39
C GLU A 384 34.32 -18.02 -10.80
N THR A 385 33.97 -19.07 -10.05
CA THR A 385 34.28 -20.46 -10.42
C THR A 385 33.61 -20.85 -11.73
N VAL A 386 32.33 -20.54 -11.89
CA VAL A 386 31.58 -20.84 -13.12
C VAL A 386 32.12 -20.02 -14.31
N ARG A 387 32.59 -18.79 -14.07
CA ARG A 387 33.30 -17.97 -15.06
C ARG A 387 34.65 -18.56 -15.45
N MET A 388 35.46 -19.01 -14.48
CA MET A 388 36.74 -19.69 -14.74
C MET A 388 36.56 -20.98 -15.54
N MET A 389 35.40 -21.64 -15.41
CA MET A 389 35.04 -22.83 -16.18
C MET A 389 34.49 -22.53 -17.59
N GLY A 390 34.37 -21.25 -17.98
CA GLY A 390 34.03 -20.81 -19.34
C GLY A 390 32.66 -20.16 -19.53
N LEU A 391 31.89 -19.89 -18.47
CA LEU A 391 30.62 -19.17 -18.59
C LEU A 391 30.85 -17.67 -18.89
N ARG A 392 30.10 -17.15 -19.88
CA ARG A 392 30.03 -15.70 -20.15
C ARG A 392 29.20 -14.99 -19.08
N SER A 393 29.63 -13.80 -18.65
CA SER A 393 28.90 -12.98 -17.67
C SER A 393 27.48 -12.60 -18.11
N SER A 394 27.23 -12.42 -19.40
CA SER A 394 25.89 -12.14 -19.93
C SER A 394 24.90 -13.27 -19.66
N THR A 395 25.36 -14.52 -19.77
CA THR A 395 24.52 -15.70 -19.53
C THR A 395 24.18 -15.83 -18.05
N TYR A 396 25.09 -15.43 -17.15
CA TYR A 396 24.84 -15.41 -15.71
C TYR A 396 23.69 -14.47 -15.35
N TRP A 397 23.73 -13.22 -15.81
CA TRP A 397 22.67 -12.25 -15.54
C TRP A 397 21.36 -12.57 -16.24
N LEU A 398 21.42 -13.12 -17.46
CA LEU A 398 20.22 -13.59 -18.17
C LEU A 398 19.54 -14.73 -17.40
N SER A 399 20.33 -15.66 -16.85
CA SER A 399 19.81 -16.74 -15.99
C SER A 399 19.09 -16.18 -14.77
N TRP A 400 19.70 -15.23 -14.07
CA TRP A 400 19.07 -14.55 -12.93
C TRP A 400 17.84 -13.74 -13.33
N ALA A 401 17.84 -13.08 -14.48
CA ALA A 401 16.69 -12.33 -14.98
C ALA A 401 15.51 -13.27 -15.23
N VAL A 402 15.72 -14.37 -15.96
CA VAL A 402 14.67 -15.34 -16.27
C VAL A 402 14.15 -16.02 -15.01
N SER A 403 15.04 -16.45 -14.10
CA SER A 403 14.64 -17.12 -12.87
C SER A 403 13.88 -16.19 -11.90
N SER A 404 14.15 -14.88 -11.94
CA SER A 404 13.48 -13.89 -11.09
C SER A 404 12.16 -13.38 -11.69
N VAL A 405 12.06 -13.24 -13.01
CA VAL A 405 10.83 -12.80 -13.69
C VAL A 405 9.70 -13.79 -13.49
N LEU A 406 9.97 -15.10 -13.56
CA LEU A 406 8.93 -16.12 -13.49
C LEU A 406 8.08 -16.09 -12.20
N PRO A 407 8.66 -16.14 -10.98
CA PRO A 407 7.88 -16.05 -9.74
C PRO A 407 7.18 -14.69 -9.58
N LEU A 408 7.81 -13.60 -10.01
CA LEU A 408 7.21 -12.26 -9.95
C LEU A 408 6.05 -12.10 -10.93
N ALA A 409 6.12 -12.67 -12.14
CA ALA A 409 5.04 -12.69 -13.11
C ALA A 409 3.83 -13.49 -12.60
N VAL A 410 4.06 -14.64 -11.95
CA VAL A 410 2.99 -15.40 -11.30
C VAL A 410 2.34 -14.59 -10.18
N SER A 411 3.12 -13.88 -9.38
CA SER A 411 2.58 -13.00 -8.33
C SER A 411 1.77 -11.82 -8.89
N ALA A 412 2.24 -11.21 -10.00
CA ALA A 412 1.54 -10.13 -10.69
C ALA A 412 0.22 -10.60 -11.32
N LEU A 413 0.20 -11.82 -11.88
CA LEU A 413 -1.02 -12.45 -12.39
C LEU A 413 -2.03 -12.67 -11.28
N LEU A 414 -1.60 -13.27 -10.16
CA LEU A 414 -2.46 -13.49 -8.99
C LEU A 414 -3.03 -12.19 -8.46
N LEU A 415 -2.20 -11.15 -8.35
CA LEU A 415 -2.62 -9.83 -7.90
C LEU A 415 -3.63 -9.20 -8.87
N THR A 416 -3.43 -9.32 -10.17
CA THR A 416 -4.39 -8.86 -11.18
C THR A 416 -5.74 -9.54 -11.04
N LEU A 417 -5.75 -10.86 -10.81
CA LEU A 417 -6.98 -11.63 -10.58
C LEU A 417 -7.68 -11.16 -9.30
N ILE A 418 -6.95 -10.93 -8.21
CA ILE A 418 -7.50 -10.41 -6.95
C ILE A 418 -8.09 -9.01 -7.15
N LEU A 419 -7.41 -8.12 -7.86
CA LEU A 419 -7.90 -6.75 -8.08
C LEU A 419 -9.18 -6.73 -8.93
N LYS A 420 -9.28 -7.57 -9.97
CA LYS A 420 -10.45 -7.63 -10.85
C LYS A 420 -11.63 -8.37 -10.21
N TYR A 421 -11.41 -9.59 -9.72
CA TYR A 421 -12.48 -10.41 -9.15
C TYR A 421 -12.82 -10.04 -7.70
N GLY A 422 -11.91 -9.41 -6.98
CA GLY A 422 -12.16 -8.78 -5.68
C GLY A 422 -12.94 -7.47 -5.76
N LYS A 423 -13.41 -7.08 -6.96
CA LYS A 423 -14.22 -5.88 -7.22
C LYS A 423 -13.54 -4.57 -6.80
N VAL A 424 -12.20 -4.57 -6.75
CA VAL A 424 -11.39 -3.38 -6.42
C VAL A 424 -11.20 -2.50 -7.66
N LEU A 425 -10.91 -3.12 -8.82
CA LEU A 425 -10.83 -2.46 -10.13
C LEU A 425 -11.86 -3.12 -11.06
N GLN A 426 -13.09 -2.63 -11.02
CA GLN A 426 -14.25 -3.19 -11.72
C GLN A 426 -14.27 -2.82 -13.20
N TYR A 427 -13.95 -1.57 -13.55
CA TYR A 427 -14.08 -1.03 -14.90
C TYR A 427 -12.83 -1.30 -15.74
N SER A 428 -11.65 -1.26 -15.12
CA SER A 428 -10.36 -1.43 -15.80
C SER A 428 -10.14 -2.81 -16.44
N ASP A 429 -9.45 -2.84 -17.59
CA ASP A 429 -9.11 -4.06 -18.33
C ASP A 429 -8.01 -4.87 -17.60
N PRO A 430 -8.22 -6.17 -17.32
CA PRO A 430 -7.25 -6.99 -16.58
C PRO A 430 -5.94 -7.19 -17.34
N SER A 431 -5.95 -7.16 -18.68
CA SER A 431 -4.74 -7.30 -19.48
C SER A 431 -3.81 -6.09 -19.35
N VAL A 432 -4.34 -4.87 -19.29
CA VAL A 432 -3.58 -3.64 -19.08
C VAL A 432 -2.94 -3.65 -17.70
N ILE A 433 -3.70 -4.01 -16.67
CA ILE A 433 -3.22 -4.11 -15.28
C ILE A 433 -2.08 -5.14 -15.19
N PHE A 434 -2.25 -6.31 -15.80
CA PHE A 434 -1.21 -7.34 -15.80
C PHE A 434 0.08 -6.87 -16.47
N VAL A 435 -0.01 -6.23 -17.65
CA VAL A 435 1.17 -5.71 -18.35
C VAL A 435 1.85 -4.60 -17.54
N PHE A 436 1.07 -3.70 -16.94
CA PHE A 436 1.59 -2.64 -16.08
C PHE A 436 2.37 -3.20 -14.87
N LEU A 437 1.79 -4.16 -14.16
CA LEU A 437 2.45 -4.83 -13.02
C LEU A 437 3.68 -5.64 -13.47
N LEU A 438 3.61 -6.30 -14.63
CA LEU A 438 4.74 -7.06 -15.18
C LEU A 438 5.93 -6.15 -15.52
N VAL A 439 5.67 -4.99 -16.14
CA VAL A 439 6.71 -3.99 -16.44
C VAL A 439 7.35 -3.49 -15.15
N PHE A 440 6.55 -3.21 -14.12
CA PHE A 440 7.07 -2.81 -12.82
C PHE A 440 7.94 -3.92 -12.17
N CYS A 441 7.53 -5.19 -12.26
CA CYS A 441 8.34 -6.32 -11.81
C CYS A 441 9.69 -6.37 -12.54
N VAL A 442 9.71 -6.17 -13.86
CA VAL A 442 10.96 -6.14 -14.64
C VAL A 442 11.86 -4.99 -14.21
N ALA A 443 11.32 -3.79 -14.04
CA ALA A 443 12.07 -2.63 -13.54
C ALA A 443 12.66 -2.89 -12.15
N THR A 444 11.86 -3.47 -11.25
CA THR A 444 12.27 -3.85 -9.89
C THR A 444 13.38 -4.89 -9.89
N ILE A 445 13.35 -5.89 -10.79
CA ILE A 445 14.44 -6.88 -10.92
C ILE A 445 15.74 -6.21 -11.38
N MET A 446 15.67 -5.30 -12.36
CA MET A 446 16.86 -4.59 -12.82
C MET A 446 17.44 -3.68 -11.73
N GLU A 447 16.57 -3.05 -10.93
CA GLU A 447 16.96 -2.29 -9.74
C GLU A 447 17.65 -3.19 -8.70
N CYS A 448 17.12 -4.39 -8.44
CA CYS A 448 17.75 -5.39 -7.56
C CYS A 448 19.16 -5.75 -8.03
N PHE A 449 19.33 -5.94 -9.35
CA PHE A 449 20.64 -6.23 -9.93
C PHE A 449 21.62 -5.09 -9.68
N PHE A 450 21.19 -3.85 -9.92
CA PHE A 450 22.00 -2.66 -9.66
C PHE A 450 22.42 -2.56 -8.19
N ILE A 451 21.47 -2.70 -7.25
CA ILE A 451 21.75 -2.67 -5.80
C ILE A 451 22.73 -3.78 -5.40
N SER A 452 22.57 -5.00 -5.96
CA SER A 452 23.39 -6.16 -5.59
C SER A 452 24.89 -5.99 -5.88
N VAL A 453 25.26 -5.15 -6.86
CA VAL A 453 26.66 -4.94 -7.25
C VAL A 453 27.48 -4.31 -6.12
N PHE A 454 26.88 -3.43 -5.32
CA PHE A 454 27.55 -2.69 -4.27
C PHE A 454 27.83 -3.51 -3.00
N PHE A 455 27.13 -4.64 -2.82
CA PHE A 455 27.29 -5.46 -1.63
C PHE A 455 28.22 -6.66 -1.86
N SER A 456 28.89 -7.07 -0.78
CA SER A 456 29.79 -8.23 -0.74
C SER A 456 29.37 -9.29 0.28
N LYS A 457 28.43 -8.96 1.18
CA LYS A 457 27.95 -9.83 2.26
C LYS A 457 26.44 -10.04 2.16
N ALA A 458 25.99 -11.29 2.13
CA ALA A 458 24.62 -11.63 1.76
C ALA A 458 23.56 -11.13 2.76
N ASN A 459 23.80 -11.32 4.06
CA ASN A 459 22.83 -10.91 5.09
C ASN A 459 22.71 -9.38 5.22
N LEU A 460 23.82 -8.65 5.06
CA LEU A 460 23.81 -7.19 5.00
C LEU A 460 23.04 -6.70 3.77
N ALA A 461 23.29 -7.32 2.61
CA ALA A 461 22.60 -6.97 1.37
C ALA A 461 21.09 -7.26 1.44
N ALA A 462 20.68 -8.34 2.12
CA ALA A 462 19.27 -8.66 2.32
C ALA A 462 18.55 -7.58 3.13
N ALA A 463 19.14 -7.17 4.26
CA ALA A 463 18.56 -6.14 5.13
C ALA A 463 18.57 -4.76 4.48
N CYS A 464 19.71 -4.35 3.91
CA CYS A 464 19.86 -3.05 3.27
C CYS A 464 19.11 -2.96 1.93
N GLY A 465 18.99 -4.06 1.17
CA GLY A 465 18.33 -4.08 -0.14
C GLY A 465 16.85 -3.73 -0.04
N GLY A 466 16.13 -4.35 0.90
CA GLY A 466 14.73 -4.00 1.17
C GLY A 466 14.56 -2.57 1.68
N LEU A 467 15.48 -2.10 2.53
CA LEU A 467 15.47 -0.73 3.04
C LEU A 467 15.72 0.31 1.93
N ILE A 468 16.69 0.08 1.06
CA ILE A 468 17.00 0.97 -0.08
C ILE A 468 15.79 1.06 -1.01
N TYR A 469 15.20 -0.09 -1.36
CA TYR A 469 13.99 -0.13 -2.18
C TYR A 469 12.83 0.67 -1.57
N PHE A 470 12.65 0.58 -0.25
CA PHE A 470 11.66 1.39 0.47
C PHE A 470 11.97 2.90 0.42
N VAL A 471 13.23 3.29 0.65
CA VAL A 471 13.67 4.68 0.58
C VAL A 471 13.46 5.26 -0.83
N LEU A 472 13.67 4.46 -1.87
CA LEU A 472 13.45 4.86 -3.27
C LEU A 472 11.96 5.08 -3.59
N TYR A 473 11.03 4.59 -2.78
CA TYR A 473 9.59 4.89 -2.90
C TYR A 473 9.19 6.23 -2.27
N LEU A 474 9.85 6.66 -1.18
CA LEU A 474 9.47 7.87 -0.43
C LEU A 474 9.32 9.15 -1.27
N PRO A 475 10.12 9.41 -2.32
CA PRO A 475 9.93 10.56 -3.20
C PRO A 475 8.53 10.65 -3.81
N HIS A 476 7.85 9.52 -4.03
CA HIS A 476 6.48 9.51 -4.55
C HIS A 476 5.47 10.14 -3.56
N LEU A 477 5.66 9.93 -2.24
CA LEU A 477 4.79 10.53 -1.23
C LEU A 477 4.90 12.06 -1.22
N LEU A 478 6.12 12.58 -1.39
CA LEU A 478 6.36 14.02 -1.54
C LEU A 478 5.75 14.55 -2.83
N CYS A 479 5.88 13.79 -3.92
CA CYS A 479 5.27 14.12 -5.20
C CYS A 479 3.74 14.21 -5.11
N TYR A 480 3.11 13.27 -4.39
CA TYR A 480 1.68 13.29 -4.15
C TYR A 480 1.25 14.54 -3.37
N ALA A 481 2.00 14.92 -2.33
CA ALA A 481 1.69 16.09 -1.51
C ALA A 481 1.80 17.43 -2.27
N TRP A 482 2.67 17.51 -3.28
CA TRP A 482 2.91 18.72 -4.08
C TRP A 482 2.37 18.63 -5.50
N ARG A 483 1.35 17.80 -5.73
CA ARG A 483 0.77 17.56 -7.06
C ARG A 483 0.35 18.85 -7.77
N ASP A 484 -0.26 19.78 -7.05
CA ASP A 484 -0.83 21.01 -7.61
C ASP A 484 0.22 22.00 -8.14
N VAL A 485 1.48 21.86 -7.72
CA VAL A 485 2.58 22.78 -8.07
C VAL A 485 3.50 22.20 -9.15
N MET A 486 3.51 20.87 -9.32
CA MET A 486 4.47 20.20 -10.20
C MET A 486 4.01 20.15 -11.66
N GLY A 487 4.79 20.80 -12.53
CA GLY A 487 4.61 20.72 -13.99
C GLY A 487 5.12 19.40 -14.60
N PHE A 488 4.73 19.15 -15.85
CA PHE A 488 5.04 17.92 -16.61
C PHE A 488 6.54 17.55 -16.65
N GLN A 489 7.43 18.52 -16.84
CA GLN A 489 8.88 18.25 -16.93
C GLN A 489 9.46 17.75 -15.60
N VAL A 490 8.97 18.29 -14.48
CA VAL A 490 9.37 17.85 -13.14
C VAL A 490 8.84 16.44 -12.89
N LYS A 491 7.59 16.15 -13.29
CA LYS A 491 7.02 14.80 -13.20
C LYS A 491 7.86 13.77 -13.96
N ILE A 492 8.30 14.07 -15.19
CA ILE A 492 9.21 13.19 -15.94
C ILE A 492 10.54 12.99 -15.22
N ALA A 493 11.17 14.07 -14.75
CA ALA A 493 12.47 14.00 -14.10
C ALA A 493 12.44 13.14 -12.82
N VAL A 494 11.41 13.28 -11.99
CA VAL A 494 11.27 12.48 -10.77
C VAL A 494 10.78 11.06 -11.08
N SER A 495 10.12 10.84 -12.22
CA SER A 495 9.75 9.51 -12.74
C SER A 495 10.93 8.71 -13.28
N LEU A 496 12.16 9.23 -13.22
CA LEU A 496 13.39 8.45 -13.42
C LEU A 496 13.73 7.55 -12.21
N LEU A 497 12.85 7.55 -11.20
CA LEU A 497 12.77 6.52 -10.19
C LEU A 497 11.56 5.62 -10.51
N SER A 498 11.84 4.35 -10.79
CA SER A 498 10.88 3.28 -11.08
C SER A 498 9.65 3.29 -10.15
N CYS A 499 9.88 3.42 -8.84
CA CYS A 499 8.83 3.47 -7.81
C CYS A 499 7.90 4.70 -7.94
N VAL A 500 8.43 5.84 -8.38
CA VAL A 500 7.64 7.08 -8.58
C VAL A 500 6.83 6.99 -9.86
N ALA A 501 7.43 6.51 -10.95
CA ALA A 501 6.72 6.29 -12.21
C ALA A 501 5.53 5.34 -12.02
N PHE A 502 5.76 4.23 -11.30
CA PHE A 502 4.70 3.30 -10.91
C PHE A 502 3.61 3.96 -10.05
N GLY A 503 4.00 4.80 -9.10
CA GLY A 503 3.07 5.56 -8.26
C GLY A 503 2.13 6.45 -9.06
N TYR A 504 2.65 7.23 -10.02
CA TYR A 504 1.82 8.02 -10.92
C TYR A 504 0.93 7.18 -11.84
N GLY A 505 1.42 6.01 -12.29
CA GLY A 505 0.60 5.05 -13.04
C GLY A 505 -0.61 4.55 -12.23
N CYS A 506 -0.38 4.17 -10.98
CA CYS A 506 -1.44 3.76 -10.05
C CYS A 506 -2.42 4.89 -9.71
N GLU A 507 -1.96 6.14 -9.64
CA GLU A 507 -2.83 7.31 -9.49
C GLU A 507 -3.76 7.50 -10.69
N ASN A 508 -3.20 7.45 -11.90
CA ASN A 508 -4.00 7.53 -13.13
C ASN A 508 -5.00 6.37 -13.23
N LEU A 509 -4.59 5.16 -12.83
CA LEU A 509 -5.48 4.00 -12.74
C LEU A 509 -6.66 4.25 -11.79
N ALA A 510 -6.39 4.80 -10.60
CA ALA A 510 -7.43 5.13 -9.62
C ALA A 510 -8.39 6.20 -10.15
N LYS A 511 -7.89 7.27 -10.78
CA LYS A 511 -8.72 8.33 -11.36
C LYS A 511 -9.65 7.83 -12.46
N TYR A 512 -9.17 6.95 -13.34
CA TYR A 512 -10.01 6.37 -14.38
C TYR A 512 -11.10 5.44 -13.83
N GLU A 513 -10.79 4.75 -12.73
CA GLU A 513 -11.74 3.91 -12.01
C GLU A 513 -12.82 4.76 -11.31
N GLU A 514 -12.42 5.86 -10.64
CA GLU A 514 -13.33 6.84 -10.01
C GLU A 514 -14.29 7.48 -11.01
N GLN A 515 -13.86 7.68 -12.26
CA GLN A 515 -14.69 8.20 -13.36
C GLN A 515 -15.64 7.16 -13.97
N GLY A 516 -15.53 5.88 -13.59
CA GLY A 516 -16.36 4.79 -14.13
C GLY A 516 -16.03 4.34 -15.57
N ILE A 517 -14.96 4.90 -16.18
CA ILE A 517 -14.50 4.54 -17.52
C ILE A 517 -13.54 3.35 -17.45
N GLY A 518 -12.70 3.31 -16.42
CA GLY A 518 -11.61 2.33 -16.26
C GLY A 518 -10.49 2.52 -17.29
N ILE A 519 -9.29 1.98 -17.00
CA ILE A 519 -8.20 1.99 -17.99
C ILE A 519 -8.44 0.89 -19.02
N GLN A 520 -8.31 1.25 -20.30
CA GLN A 520 -8.40 0.38 -21.45
C GLN A 520 -7.22 0.63 -22.40
N TRP A 521 -6.94 -0.30 -23.30
CA TRP A 521 -5.89 -0.10 -24.31
C TRP A 521 -6.14 1.10 -25.23
N SER A 522 -7.41 1.49 -25.40
CA SER A 522 -7.84 2.63 -26.22
C SER A 522 -7.55 3.99 -25.57
N ASN A 523 -7.70 4.11 -24.25
CA ASN A 523 -7.57 5.38 -23.52
C ASN A 523 -6.22 5.54 -22.80
N ILE A 524 -5.32 4.56 -22.90
CA ILE A 524 -4.03 4.51 -22.20
C ILE A 524 -3.10 5.71 -22.47
N ALA A 525 -3.24 6.33 -23.65
CA ALA A 525 -2.44 7.47 -24.07
C ALA A 525 -3.02 8.82 -23.61
N GLN A 526 -4.28 8.84 -23.18
CA GLN A 526 -4.97 10.04 -22.75
C GLN A 526 -4.82 10.26 -21.23
N SER A 527 -4.79 11.52 -20.81
CA SER A 527 -4.79 11.90 -19.39
C SER A 527 -6.23 12.05 -18.89
N PRO A 528 -6.53 11.62 -17.65
CA PRO A 528 -7.86 11.80 -17.04
C PRO A 528 -8.13 13.23 -16.56
N GLU A 529 -7.10 14.07 -16.42
CA GLU A 529 -7.22 15.47 -16.00
C GLU A 529 -7.00 16.43 -17.18
N ASP A 530 -7.94 17.35 -17.37
CA ASP A 530 -7.85 18.43 -18.36
C ASP A 530 -6.66 19.36 -18.03
N GLY A 531 -5.61 19.28 -18.84
CA GLY A 531 -4.40 20.11 -18.71
C GLY A 531 -3.15 19.37 -18.22
N ASP A 532 -3.26 18.15 -17.68
CA ASP A 532 -2.09 17.32 -17.39
C ASP A 532 -1.73 16.48 -18.62
N ARG A 533 -0.43 16.47 -18.98
CA ARG A 533 0.10 15.70 -20.12
C ARG A 533 0.65 14.33 -19.69
N TYR A 534 0.71 14.06 -18.39
CA TYR A 534 1.23 12.80 -17.86
C TYR A 534 0.19 11.68 -17.94
N SER A 535 0.17 10.93 -19.04
CA SER A 535 -0.74 9.80 -19.24
C SER A 535 -0.21 8.48 -18.70
N PHE A 536 -1.08 7.46 -18.63
CA PHE A 536 -0.72 6.14 -18.11
C PHE A 536 0.40 5.49 -18.93
N ILE A 537 0.40 5.63 -20.25
CA ILE A 537 1.48 5.09 -21.10
C ILE A 537 2.85 5.71 -20.81
N VAL A 538 2.90 7.00 -20.41
CA VAL A 538 4.15 7.66 -20.03
C VAL A 538 4.77 6.95 -18.83
N SER A 539 3.96 6.55 -17.84
CA SER A 539 4.45 5.79 -16.68
C SER A 539 5.08 4.45 -17.08
N ILE A 540 4.48 3.72 -18.02
CA ILE A 540 5.02 2.45 -18.53
C ILE A 540 6.36 2.67 -19.25
N ILE A 541 6.42 3.67 -20.12
CA ILE A 541 7.64 4.00 -20.87
C ILE A 541 8.76 4.40 -19.91
N MET A 542 8.48 5.24 -18.91
CA MET A 542 9.48 5.64 -17.91
C MET A 542 10.01 4.45 -17.12
N MET A 543 9.15 3.52 -16.68
CA MET A 543 9.61 2.29 -16.01
C MET A 543 10.50 1.41 -16.90
N LEU A 544 10.22 1.31 -18.20
CA LEU A 544 11.06 0.57 -19.15
C LEU A 544 12.40 1.26 -19.38
N VAL A 545 12.42 2.59 -19.43
CA VAL A 545 13.65 3.39 -19.51
C VAL A 545 14.49 3.17 -18.26
N ASP A 546 13.90 3.22 -17.07
CA ASP A 546 14.60 2.95 -15.81
C ASP A 546 15.16 1.53 -15.75
N ALA A 547 14.38 0.53 -16.18
CA ALA A 547 14.85 -0.85 -16.27
C ALA A 547 16.10 -0.99 -17.15
N LEU A 548 16.12 -0.29 -18.29
CA LEU A 548 17.27 -0.26 -19.19
C LEU A 548 18.47 0.48 -18.57
N ILE A 549 18.24 1.60 -17.88
CA ILE A 549 19.28 2.34 -17.16
C ILE A 549 19.91 1.47 -16.08
N TYR A 550 19.12 0.82 -15.22
CA TYR A 550 19.63 -0.05 -14.17
C TYR A 550 20.40 -1.24 -14.72
N TRP A 551 19.96 -1.83 -15.83
CA TRP A 551 20.69 -2.90 -16.51
C TRP A 551 22.04 -2.41 -17.07
N LEU A 552 22.06 -1.26 -17.75
CA LEU A 552 23.29 -0.66 -18.27
C LEU A 552 24.27 -0.30 -17.14
N LEU A 553 23.78 0.27 -16.04
CA LEU A 553 24.57 0.59 -14.87
C LEU A 553 25.15 -0.68 -14.22
N THR A 554 24.35 -1.74 -14.10
CA THR A 554 24.81 -3.04 -13.60
C THR A 554 25.94 -3.59 -14.46
N TRP A 555 25.72 -3.63 -15.78
CA TRP A 555 26.70 -4.12 -16.74
C TRP A 555 28.00 -3.28 -16.72
N TYR A 556 27.89 -1.96 -16.63
CA TYR A 556 29.04 -1.06 -16.60
C TYR A 556 29.84 -1.21 -15.30
N ILE A 557 29.18 -1.11 -14.13
CA ILE A 557 29.84 -1.16 -12.83
C ILE A 557 30.51 -2.52 -12.62
N GLU A 558 29.91 -3.62 -13.06
CA GLU A 558 30.53 -4.94 -12.91
C GLU A 558 31.82 -5.10 -13.73
N ASN A 559 31.87 -4.54 -14.94
CA ASN A 559 33.07 -4.65 -15.79
C ASN A 559 34.19 -3.71 -15.33
N VAL A 560 33.85 -2.52 -14.82
CA VAL A 560 34.84 -1.53 -14.33
C VAL A 560 35.27 -1.84 -12.89
N PHE A 561 34.33 -2.26 -12.05
CA PHE A 561 34.52 -2.57 -10.63
C PHE A 561 33.98 -3.97 -10.29
N PRO A 562 34.64 -5.05 -10.73
CA PRO A 562 34.21 -6.43 -10.44
C PRO A 562 34.30 -6.80 -8.94
N GLY A 563 34.87 -5.94 -8.10
CA GLY A 563 35.01 -6.13 -6.66
C GLY A 563 36.41 -6.61 -6.26
N GLN A 564 36.48 -7.56 -5.32
CA GLN A 564 37.75 -8.12 -4.85
C GLN A 564 38.40 -9.11 -5.83
N TYR A 565 37.61 -9.72 -6.70
CA TYR A 565 38.01 -10.78 -7.63
C TYR A 565 37.63 -10.39 -9.06
N GLY A 566 38.36 -10.88 -10.05
CA GLY A 566 38.16 -10.58 -11.46
C GLY A 566 39.10 -9.50 -12.02
N ILE A 567 39.18 -9.46 -13.34
CA ILE A 567 40.02 -8.52 -14.09
C ILE A 567 39.16 -7.28 -14.44
N ALA A 568 39.47 -6.14 -13.83
CA ALA A 568 38.80 -4.87 -14.12
C ALA A 568 39.16 -4.36 -15.51
N LYS A 569 38.15 -3.95 -16.28
CA LYS A 569 38.33 -3.31 -17.58
C LYS A 569 38.52 -1.80 -17.43
N PRO A 570 39.22 -1.13 -18.37
CA PRO A 570 39.32 0.33 -18.35
C PRO A 570 37.92 0.97 -18.48
N TRP A 571 37.73 2.16 -17.90
CA TRP A 571 36.43 2.85 -17.90
C TRP A 571 35.86 3.10 -19.31
N TYR A 572 36.73 3.31 -20.31
CA TYR A 572 36.36 3.52 -21.71
C TYR A 572 36.19 2.21 -22.51
N PHE A 573 36.14 1.04 -21.86
CA PHE A 573 35.96 -0.25 -22.55
C PHE A 573 34.75 -0.31 -23.50
N PRO A 574 33.58 0.33 -23.22
CA PRO A 574 32.44 0.27 -24.13
C PRO A 574 32.71 0.94 -25.48
N PHE A 575 33.68 1.87 -25.55
CA PHE A 575 34.03 2.58 -26.78
C PHE A 575 35.15 1.90 -27.56
N THR A 576 35.68 0.76 -27.08
CA THR A 576 36.74 0.02 -27.78
C THR A 576 36.17 -1.00 -28.76
N ALA A 577 36.60 -0.94 -30.03
CA ALA A 577 36.18 -1.89 -31.06
C ALA A 577 36.59 -3.34 -30.74
N SER A 578 37.68 -3.53 -29.99
CA SER A 578 38.16 -4.84 -29.54
C SER A 578 37.17 -5.56 -28.61
N TYR A 579 36.34 -4.83 -27.85
CA TYR A 579 35.35 -5.43 -26.97
C TYR A 579 34.14 -6.00 -27.72
N TRP A 580 33.64 -5.27 -28.73
CA TRP A 580 32.42 -5.66 -29.46
C TRP A 580 32.69 -6.61 -30.62
N CYS A 581 33.75 -6.37 -31.39
CA CYS A 581 34.07 -7.18 -32.56
C CYS A 581 34.93 -8.40 -32.23
N GLY A 582 35.49 -8.46 -31.02
CA GLY A 582 36.49 -9.45 -30.64
C GLY A 582 37.81 -9.23 -31.38
N THR A 583 38.94 -9.37 -30.71
CA THR A 583 40.21 -9.54 -31.41
C THR A 583 40.21 -10.90 -32.08
N SER A 584 40.48 -10.98 -33.38
CA SER A 584 40.73 -12.26 -34.03
C SER A 584 41.86 -12.96 -33.28
N PRO A 585 41.67 -14.21 -32.80
CA PRO A 585 42.73 -14.95 -32.14
C PRO A 585 43.78 -15.23 -33.21
N ALA A 586 44.85 -14.45 -33.24
CA ALA A 586 46.01 -14.75 -34.05
C ALA A 586 46.77 -15.89 -33.34
N PRO A 587 46.91 -17.08 -33.94
CA PRO A 587 47.58 -18.22 -33.28
C PRO A 587 49.11 -18.06 -33.17
N ASN A 588 49.66 -16.86 -33.29
CA ASN A 588 51.07 -16.63 -33.60
C ASN A 588 51.75 -15.67 -32.61
N ALA A 589 51.47 -15.81 -31.30
CA ALA A 589 52.53 -15.53 -30.34
C ALA A 589 53.40 -16.78 -30.28
N ASP A 590 54.25 -16.95 -31.29
CA ASP A 590 55.31 -17.93 -31.29
C ASP A 590 56.11 -17.71 -29.97
N PRO A 591 56.39 -18.73 -29.14
CA PRO A 591 57.10 -18.54 -27.86
C PRO A 591 58.45 -17.83 -28.00
N SER A 592 58.96 -17.77 -29.24
CA SER A 592 60.15 -17.07 -29.71
C SER A 592 60.02 -15.54 -29.76
N HIS A 593 58.80 -14.96 -29.67
CA HIS A 593 58.57 -13.52 -29.79
C HIS A 593 58.77 -12.73 -28.49
N PHE A 594 58.87 -13.39 -27.33
CA PHE A 594 59.42 -12.78 -26.12
C PHE A 594 60.94 -12.99 -26.12
N LYS A 595 61.67 -12.04 -26.70
CA LYS A 595 63.15 -11.96 -26.75
C LYS A 595 63.81 -11.63 -25.39
N ASP A 596 63.20 -12.03 -24.29
CA ASP A 596 63.91 -12.05 -23.02
C ASP A 596 64.43 -13.47 -22.82
N PRO A 597 65.72 -13.76 -23.09
CA PRO A 597 66.28 -15.05 -22.77
C PRO A 597 66.01 -15.32 -21.30
N ILE A 598 65.51 -16.50 -20.97
CA ILE A 598 65.55 -16.98 -19.59
C ILE A 598 67.04 -17.01 -19.24
N GLU A 599 67.51 -16.08 -18.42
CA GLU A 599 68.83 -16.18 -17.82
C GLU A 599 68.80 -17.42 -16.92
N TYR A 600 69.34 -18.51 -17.43
CA TYR A 600 69.55 -19.73 -16.68
C TYR A 600 70.58 -19.44 -15.59
N THR A 601 70.07 -19.01 -14.43
CA THR A 601 70.83 -19.01 -13.18
C THR A 601 71.08 -20.46 -12.75
N ASP A 602 72.07 -20.71 -11.88
CA ASP A 602 72.42 -22.05 -11.37
C ASP A 602 71.23 -22.82 -10.72
N TYR A 603 70.10 -22.15 -10.47
CA TYR A 603 68.89 -22.71 -9.87
C TYR A 603 67.84 -23.20 -10.90
N LEU A 604 68.05 -22.98 -12.21
CA LEU A 604 67.09 -23.36 -13.27
C LEU A 604 67.65 -24.49 -14.15
N GLU A 605 67.01 -25.65 -14.11
CA GLU A 605 67.36 -26.79 -14.96
C GLU A 605 67.09 -26.49 -16.44
N LYS A 606 67.96 -26.96 -17.33
CA LYS A 606 67.80 -26.76 -18.77
C LYS A 606 66.55 -27.52 -19.27
N PRO A 607 65.80 -26.95 -20.23
CA PRO A 607 64.60 -27.59 -20.78
C PRO A 607 64.96 -28.94 -21.42
N PRO A 608 64.18 -30.00 -21.18
CA PRO A 608 64.36 -31.28 -21.86
C PRO A 608 64.11 -31.13 -23.38
N LEU A 609 64.95 -31.76 -24.21
CA LEU A 609 64.82 -31.75 -25.67
C LEU A 609 63.48 -32.36 -26.11
N ASN A 610 62.77 -31.68 -27.02
CA ASN A 610 61.49 -32.08 -27.64
C ASN A 610 60.20 -32.00 -26.80
N MET A 611 60.15 -31.21 -25.72
CA MET A 611 58.89 -30.98 -24.99
C MET A 611 58.24 -29.63 -25.31
N LYS A 612 56.93 -29.65 -25.58
CA LYS A 612 56.12 -28.45 -25.77
C LYS A 612 55.69 -27.88 -24.42
N ALA A 613 55.87 -26.57 -24.23
CA ALA A 613 55.40 -25.87 -23.03
C ALA A 613 53.88 -25.66 -23.11
N GLY A 614 53.14 -26.23 -22.15
CA GLY A 614 51.70 -26.02 -22.02
C GLY A 614 51.37 -24.71 -21.31
N VAL A 615 52.19 -24.31 -20.32
CA VAL A 615 52.08 -23.01 -19.63
C VAL A 615 53.46 -22.37 -19.56
N SER A 616 53.62 -21.16 -20.08
CA SER A 616 54.87 -20.38 -20.00
C SER A 616 54.62 -19.07 -19.27
N ILE A 617 55.33 -18.83 -18.17
CA ILE A 617 55.22 -17.62 -17.36
C ILE A 617 56.43 -16.73 -17.64
N ARG A 618 56.22 -15.44 -17.92
CA ARG A 618 57.28 -14.48 -18.25
C ARG A 618 57.21 -13.25 -17.34
N ASN A 619 58.24 -13.07 -16.52
CA ASN A 619 58.46 -11.92 -15.63
C ASN A 619 57.20 -11.50 -14.85
N LEU A 620 56.50 -12.47 -14.26
CA LEU A 620 55.21 -12.25 -13.63
C LEU A 620 55.39 -11.53 -12.29
N VAL A 621 54.79 -10.34 -12.17
CA VAL A 621 54.82 -9.52 -10.95
C VAL A 621 53.40 -9.26 -10.46
N LYS A 622 53.18 -9.39 -9.15
CA LYS A 622 51.91 -9.05 -8.51
C LYS A 622 52.10 -8.27 -7.21
N ILE A 623 51.52 -7.08 -7.18
CA ILE A 623 51.46 -6.21 -5.99
C ILE A 623 49.99 -6.00 -5.61
N TYR A 624 49.62 -6.32 -4.37
CA TYR A 624 48.28 -6.07 -3.86
C TYR A 624 48.11 -4.61 -3.43
N LYS A 625 47.00 -3.96 -3.82
CA LYS A 625 46.70 -2.56 -3.50
C LYS A 625 46.59 -2.31 -2.00
N THR A 626 45.92 -3.23 -1.30
CA THR A 626 45.81 -3.24 0.17
C THR A 626 47.13 -3.69 0.77
N GLY A 627 47.84 -2.76 1.41
CA GLY A 627 49.11 -3.03 2.10
C GLY A 627 50.37 -3.03 1.22
N LYS A 628 50.26 -2.72 -0.09
CA LYS A 628 51.39 -2.67 -1.06
C LYS A 628 52.32 -3.89 -0.97
N LYS A 629 51.77 -5.07 -0.66
CA LYS A 629 52.56 -6.29 -0.50
C LYS A 629 52.92 -6.85 -1.86
N LEU A 630 54.23 -6.97 -2.13
CA LEU A 630 54.77 -7.72 -3.26
C LEU A 630 54.55 -9.21 -2.99
N ALA A 631 53.68 -9.83 -3.77
CA ALA A 631 53.29 -11.23 -3.60
C ALA A 631 54.01 -12.16 -4.57
N VAL A 632 54.31 -11.68 -5.78
CA VAL A 632 55.11 -12.39 -6.77
C VAL A 632 56.05 -11.37 -7.39
N ASP A 633 57.33 -11.70 -7.48
CA ASP A 633 58.40 -10.83 -7.95
C ASP A 633 59.16 -11.48 -9.10
N GLY A 634 58.82 -11.11 -10.33
CA GLY A 634 59.56 -11.49 -11.54
C GLY A 634 59.60 -12.98 -11.88
N LEU A 635 58.56 -13.76 -11.54
CA LEU A 635 58.55 -15.21 -11.77
C LEU A 635 58.57 -15.54 -13.27
N THR A 636 59.55 -16.35 -13.70
CA THR A 636 59.67 -16.86 -15.07
C THR A 636 59.88 -18.37 -15.02
N VAL A 637 58.92 -19.14 -15.56
CA VAL A 637 58.95 -20.62 -15.50
C VAL A 637 58.09 -21.21 -16.61
N ASP A 638 58.55 -22.34 -17.17
CA ASP A 638 57.84 -23.10 -18.20
C ASP A 638 57.37 -24.46 -17.64
N PHE A 639 56.10 -24.79 -17.85
CA PHE A 639 55.48 -26.07 -17.52
C PHE A 639 55.16 -26.84 -18.80
N TYR A 640 55.58 -28.11 -18.86
CA TYR A 640 55.49 -28.94 -20.06
C TYR A 640 54.21 -29.77 -20.11
N GLU A 641 53.72 -30.03 -21.31
CA GLU A 641 52.59 -30.95 -21.54
C GLU A 641 52.93 -32.38 -21.04
N ASN A 642 51.92 -33.17 -20.69
CA ASN A 642 52.03 -34.57 -20.20
C ASN A 642 52.81 -34.79 -18.89
N HIS A 643 53.10 -33.73 -18.13
CA HIS A 643 53.79 -33.81 -16.84
C HIS A 643 52.88 -33.38 -15.68
N ILE A 644 53.04 -34.05 -14.53
CA ILE A 644 52.49 -33.54 -13.27
C ILE A 644 53.58 -32.68 -12.64
N THR A 645 53.41 -31.37 -12.73
CA THR A 645 54.33 -30.39 -12.15
C THR A 645 53.82 -29.91 -10.81
N SER A 646 54.70 -29.90 -9.80
CA SER A 646 54.37 -29.40 -8.46
C SER A 646 55.05 -28.06 -8.21
N PHE A 647 54.28 -27.06 -7.77
CA PHE A 647 54.81 -25.75 -7.40
C PHE A 647 54.94 -25.67 -5.87
N LEU A 648 56.13 -25.97 -5.36
CA LEU A 648 56.41 -26.06 -3.92
C LEU A 648 57.13 -24.80 -3.41
N GLY A 649 56.82 -24.40 -2.18
CA GLY A 649 57.43 -23.25 -1.51
C GLY A 649 56.84 -23.06 -0.12
N HIS A 650 57.45 -22.22 0.72
CA HIS A 650 56.93 -21.93 2.06
C HIS A 650 55.60 -21.16 2.01
N ASN A 651 54.87 -21.11 3.13
CA ASN A 651 53.65 -20.33 3.24
C ASN A 651 53.96 -18.84 3.04
N GLY A 652 53.16 -18.15 2.22
CA GLY A 652 53.41 -16.75 1.86
C GLY A 652 54.37 -16.50 0.69
N ALA A 653 54.94 -17.54 0.07
CA ALA A 653 55.82 -17.43 -1.09
C ALA A 653 55.14 -17.01 -2.42
N GLY A 654 53.83 -16.70 -2.40
CA GLY A 654 53.09 -16.29 -3.61
C GLY A 654 52.47 -17.41 -4.45
N LYS A 655 52.58 -18.69 -4.04
CA LYS A 655 52.05 -19.86 -4.80
C LYS A 655 50.59 -19.71 -5.26
N THR A 656 49.70 -19.51 -4.29
CA THR A 656 48.26 -19.30 -4.53
C THR A 656 48.00 -18.06 -5.37
N THR A 657 48.81 -17.01 -5.22
CA THR A 657 48.73 -15.79 -6.04
C THR A 657 49.08 -16.08 -7.49
N THR A 658 50.15 -16.83 -7.77
CA THR A 658 50.51 -17.25 -9.13
C THR A 658 49.41 -18.11 -9.75
N MET A 659 48.90 -19.11 -9.02
CA MET A 659 47.81 -19.97 -9.51
C MET A 659 46.52 -19.18 -9.82
N SER A 660 46.19 -18.20 -8.98
CA SER A 660 45.03 -17.31 -9.19
C SER A 660 45.19 -16.38 -10.40
N ILE A 661 46.43 -16.04 -10.78
CA ILE A 661 46.70 -15.25 -11.99
C ILE A 661 46.54 -16.13 -13.24
N LEU A 662 47.09 -17.36 -13.21
CA LEU A 662 46.97 -18.31 -14.32
C LEU A 662 45.52 -18.70 -14.63
N THR A 663 44.66 -18.79 -13.61
CA THR A 663 43.24 -19.07 -13.77
C THR A 663 42.40 -17.83 -14.11
N GLY A 664 43.04 -16.64 -14.14
CA GLY A 664 42.42 -15.35 -14.45
C GLY A 664 41.47 -14.82 -13.37
N LEU A 665 41.64 -15.26 -12.12
CA LEU A 665 40.96 -14.70 -10.95
C LEU A 665 41.54 -13.34 -10.55
N PHE A 666 42.86 -13.15 -10.73
CA PHE A 666 43.55 -11.87 -10.56
C PHE A 666 44.31 -11.46 -11.82
N ALA A 667 44.27 -10.17 -12.16
CA ALA A 667 45.14 -9.61 -13.20
C ALA A 667 46.60 -9.53 -12.70
N PRO A 668 47.61 -9.79 -13.54
CA PRO A 668 49.00 -9.48 -13.20
C PRO A 668 49.22 -7.97 -13.05
N THR A 669 50.20 -7.54 -12.24
CA THR A 669 50.62 -6.13 -12.14
C THR A 669 51.60 -5.79 -13.26
N SER A 670 52.53 -6.70 -13.56
CA SER A 670 53.42 -6.68 -14.72
C SER A 670 53.71 -8.11 -15.16
N GLY A 671 54.24 -8.29 -16.37
CA GLY A 671 54.48 -9.60 -16.98
C GLY A 671 53.24 -10.22 -17.62
N THR A 672 53.41 -11.45 -18.12
CA THR A 672 52.33 -12.22 -18.76
C THR A 672 52.53 -13.73 -18.58
N ALA A 673 51.50 -14.51 -18.93
CA ALA A 673 51.59 -15.96 -19.05
C ALA A 673 50.89 -16.42 -20.33
N LEU A 674 51.47 -17.42 -20.99
CA LEU A 674 50.95 -18.08 -22.18
C LEU A 674 50.45 -19.46 -21.80
N ILE A 675 49.20 -19.79 -22.12
CA ILE A 675 48.60 -21.11 -21.89
C ILE A 675 48.20 -21.67 -23.26
N ASN A 676 48.81 -22.78 -23.69
CA ASN A 676 48.66 -23.34 -25.05
C ASN A 676 48.88 -22.31 -26.18
N GLY A 677 49.80 -21.35 -25.97
CA GLY A 677 50.09 -20.27 -26.93
C GLY A 677 49.15 -19.05 -26.85
N TYR A 678 48.15 -19.06 -25.96
CA TYR A 678 47.23 -17.94 -25.74
C TYR A 678 47.66 -17.10 -24.54
N ASP A 679 47.62 -15.77 -24.66
CA ASP A 679 47.99 -14.85 -23.57
C ASP A 679 46.83 -14.65 -22.58
N ILE A 680 47.12 -14.77 -21.28
CA ILE A 680 46.14 -14.59 -20.18
C ILE A 680 45.55 -13.16 -20.05
N ARG A 681 46.04 -12.18 -20.80
CA ARG A 681 45.53 -10.81 -20.80
C ARG A 681 44.49 -10.59 -21.89
N THR A 682 44.65 -11.26 -23.03
CA THR A 682 43.82 -11.08 -24.24
C THR A 682 42.84 -12.22 -24.44
N ASP A 683 43.25 -13.47 -24.21
CA ASP A 683 42.57 -14.66 -24.73
C ASP A 683 42.00 -15.58 -23.64
N MET A 684 41.76 -15.05 -22.42
CA MET A 684 41.29 -15.83 -21.27
C MET A 684 40.01 -16.63 -21.53
N ASP A 685 39.07 -16.11 -22.32
CA ASP A 685 37.82 -16.82 -22.58
C ASP A 685 38.03 -18.07 -23.45
N THR A 686 39.07 -18.08 -24.30
CA THR A 686 39.50 -19.25 -25.06
C THR A 686 40.26 -20.22 -24.16
N ILE A 687 41.18 -19.70 -23.34
CA ILE A 687 41.95 -20.50 -22.35
C ILE A 687 41.00 -21.26 -21.41
N ARG A 688 39.98 -20.60 -20.88
CA ARG A 688 39.00 -21.17 -19.92
C ARG A 688 38.18 -22.32 -20.49
N LYS A 689 38.04 -22.47 -21.81
CA LYS A 689 37.36 -23.64 -22.39
C LYS A 689 38.16 -24.92 -22.18
N HIS A 690 39.49 -24.83 -22.26
CA HIS A 690 40.40 -25.97 -22.17
C HIS A 690 41.11 -26.10 -20.81
N LEU A 691 40.91 -25.15 -19.90
CA LEU A 691 41.49 -25.12 -18.56
C LEU A 691 40.53 -25.68 -17.50
N GLY A 692 41.00 -26.62 -16.70
CA GLY A 692 40.34 -27.13 -15.50
C GLY A 692 40.94 -26.53 -14.23
N MET A 693 40.12 -26.29 -13.21
CA MET A 693 40.59 -25.66 -11.97
C MET A 693 39.92 -26.26 -10.74
N CYS A 694 40.73 -26.62 -9.73
CA CYS A 694 40.26 -26.94 -8.39
C CYS A 694 40.79 -25.88 -7.41
N PRO A 695 39.91 -25.03 -6.84
CA PRO A 695 40.32 -24.02 -5.86
C PRO A 695 40.77 -24.63 -4.52
N GLN A 696 41.43 -23.84 -3.68
CA GLN A 696 41.82 -24.26 -2.32
C GLN A 696 40.61 -24.67 -1.46
N HIS A 697 39.54 -23.86 -1.49
CA HIS A 697 38.27 -24.19 -0.83
C HIS A 697 37.32 -24.88 -1.82
N ASN A 698 36.52 -25.83 -1.33
CA ASN A 698 35.53 -26.52 -2.16
C ASN A 698 34.38 -25.56 -2.51
N VAL A 699 34.36 -25.06 -3.76
CA VAL A 699 33.31 -24.19 -4.27
C VAL A 699 32.29 -25.05 -5.02
N LEU A 700 31.32 -25.60 -4.27
CA LEU A 700 30.28 -26.49 -4.77
C LEU A 700 28.89 -25.87 -4.56
N PHE A 701 27.93 -26.26 -5.39
CA PHE A 701 26.53 -25.89 -5.20
C PHE A 701 25.90 -26.79 -4.14
N ASN A 702 25.52 -26.22 -3.01
CA ASN A 702 25.02 -27.02 -1.86
C ASN A 702 23.77 -27.85 -2.18
N ASP A 703 22.93 -27.38 -3.11
CA ASP A 703 21.64 -27.98 -3.44
C ASP A 703 21.66 -28.83 -4.73
N LEU A 704 22.83 -29.02 -5.35
CA LEU A 704 22.99 -29.97 -6.46
C LEU A 704 23.56 -31.31 -5.96
N THR A 705 23.15 -32.40 -6.60
CA THR A 705 23.68 -33.75 -6.36
C THR A 705 25.04 -33.96 -7.04
N VAL A 706 25.75 -35.04 -6.68
CA VAL A 706 27.04 -35.40 -7.31
C VAL A 706 26.91 -35.55 -8.83
N GLU A 707 25.86 -36.23 -9.31
CA GLU A 707 25.64 -36.40 -10.75
C GLU A 707 25.29 -35.09 -11.45
N GLU A 708 24.46 -34.24 -10.84
CA GLU A 708 24.09 -32.94 -11.40
C GLU A 708 25.29 -31.99 -11.49
N HIS A 709 26.22 -32.04 -10.54
CA HIS A 709 27.47 -31.27 -10.61
C HIS A 709 28.29 -31.63 -11.84
N ILE A 710 28.56 -32.92 -12.03
CA ILE A 710 29.36 -33.39 -13.16
C ILE A 710 28.64 -33.07 -14.47
N TYR A 711 27.33 -33.34 -14.53
CA TYR A 711 26.49 -33.01 -15.68
C TYR A 711 26.56 -31.51 -16.02
N PHE A 712 26.40 -30.64 -15.01
CA PHE A 712 26.40 -29.18 -15.19
C PHE A 712 27.73 -28.69 -15.77
N TYR A 713 28.86 -29.09 -15.18
CA TYR A 713 30.18 -28.64 -15.64
C TYR A 713 30.57 -29.28 -16.99
N SER A 714 30.22 -30.54 -17.28
CA SER A 714 30.42 -31.16 -18.61
C SER A 714 29.66 -30.39 -19.70
N ARG A 715 28.39 -30.04 -19.43
CA ARG A 715 27.55 -29.28 -20.37
C ARG A 715 28.05 -27.85 -20.55
N LEU A 716 28.55 -27.22 -19.48
CA LEU A 716 29.15 -25.89 -19.53
C LEU A 716 30.39 -25.85 -20.44
N LYS A 717 31.18 -26.93 -20.43
CA LYS A 717 32.36 -27.12 -21.30
C LYS A 717 32.01 -27.49 -22.75
N GLY A 718 30.73 -27.61 -23.09
CA GLY A 718 30.26 -27.81 -24.47
C GLY A 718 30.10 -29.26 -24.91
N ARG A 719 30.14 -30.23 -23.98
CA ARG A 719 29.93 -31.65 -24.31
C ARG A 719 28.48 -31.96 -24.68
N SER A 720 28.29 -32.90 -25.60
CA SER A 720 26.97 -33.38 -26.02
C SER A 720 26.29 -34.19 -24.90
N ARG A 721 24.95 -34.25 -24.87
CA ARG A 721 24.22 -34.94 -23.79
C ARG A 721 24.59 -36.42 -23.64
N ASP A 722 24.95 -37.07 -24.73
CA ASP A 722 25.30 -38.49 -24.73
C ASP A 722 26.74 -38.71 -24.25
N GLU A 723 27.69 -37.87 -24.66
CA GLU A 723 29.06 -37.86 -24.12
C GLU A 723 29.07 -37.60 -22.61
N VAL A 724 28.26 -36.65 -22.13
CA VAL A 724 28.18 -36.33 -20.71
C VAL A 724 27.72 -37.53 -19.88
N LYS A 725 26.79 -38.35 -20.38
CA LYS A 725 26.34 -39.53 -19.63
C LYS A 725 27.48 -40.53 -19.42
N ILE A 726 28.26 -40.77 -20.47
CA ILE A 726 29.41 -41.70 -20.43
C ILE A 726 30.50 -41.13 -19.52
N GLU A 727 30.88 -39.86 -19.73
CA GLU A 727 31.90 -39.18 -18.92
C GLU A 727 31.49 -39.13 -17.43
N MET A 728 30.23 -38.85 -17.14
CA MET A 728 29.70 -38.80 -15.78
C MET A 728 29.77 -40.16 -15.09
N ASP A 729 29.31 -41.23 -15.74
CA ASP A 729 29.35 -42.58 -15.17
C ASP A 729 30.79 -43.04 -14.91
N GLN A 730 31.72 -42.68 -15.80
CA GLN A 730 33.13 -42.95 -15.65
C GLN A 730 33.76 -42.12 -14.52
N MET A 731 33.51 -40.82 -14.47
CA MET A 731 34.06 -39.91 -13.46
C MET A 731 33.57 -40.25 -12.06
N ILE A 732 32.29 -40.62 -11.89
CA ILE A 732 31.74 -41.03 -10.58
C ILE A 732 32.41 -42.31 -10.07
N LYS A 733 32.69 -43.27 -10.97
CA LYS A 733 33.42 -44.50 -10.63
C LYS A 733 34.87 -44.17 -10.26
N ASP A 734 35.53 -43.34 -11.05
CA ASP A 734 36.94 -42.98 -10.89
C ASP A 734 37.22 -42.21 -9.60
N VAL A 735 36.27 -41.37 -9.19
CA VAL A 735 36.35 -40.60 -7.94
C VAL A 735 35.96 -41.44 -6.72
N GLY A 736 35.35 -42.62 -6.94
CA GLY A 736 34.93 -43.54 -5.89
C GLY A 736 33.68 -43.09 -5.13
N LEU A 737 32.74 -42.43 -5.82
CA LEU A 737 31.46 -41.98 -5.24
C LEU A 737 30.19 -42.65 -5.83
N PRO A 738 30.18 -43.92 -6.28
CA PRO A 738 28.99 -44.52 -6.91
C PRO A 738 27.79 -44.61 -5.96
N HIS A 739 28.03 -44.91 -4.67
CA HIS A 739 26.98 -45.01 -3.65
C HIS A 739 26.40 -43.66 -3.21
N LYS A 740 27.06 -42.55 -3.57
CA LYS A 740 26.66 -41.17 -3.22
C LYS A 740 26.27 -40.34 -4.45
N ARG A 741 26.03 -40.99 -5.58
CA ARG A 741 25.67 -40.38 -6.87
C ARG A 741 24.52 -39.35 -6.78
N LYS A 742 23.46 -39.70 -6.05
CA LYS A 742 22.24 -38.87 -5.89
C LYS A 742 22.23 -38.07 -4.58
N GLU A 743 23.33 -38.06 -3.85
CA GLU A 743 23.45 -37.31 -2.60
C GLU A 743 23.74 -35.83 -2.91
N LEU A 744 23.15 -34.91 -2.15
CA LEU A 744 23.43 -33.48 -2.23
C LEU A 744 24.86 -33.18 -1.75
N ALA A 745 25.54 -32.21 -2.38
CA ALA A 745 26.91 -31.86 -2.04
C ALA A 745 27.08 -31.43 -0.56
N LYS A 746 26.07 -30.79 0.04
CA LYS A 746 26.08 -30.39 1.46
C LYS A 746 26.11 -31.57 2.44
N ASN A 747 25.64 -32.74 2.04
CA ASN A 747 25.60 -33.95 2.87
C ASN A 747 26.88 -34.81 2.73
N LEU A 748 27.78 -34.46 1.80
CA LEU A 748 29.05 -35.16 1.63
C LEU A 748 30.04 -34.77 2.73
N SER A 749 30.90 -35.70 3.14
CA SER A 749 32.02 -35.37 4.04
C SER A 749 33.00 -34.41 3.33
N GLY A 750 33.76 -33.62 4.09
CA GLY A 750 34.72 -32.67 3.49
C GLY A 750 35.71 -33.32 2.52
N GLY A 751 36.14 -34.57 2.79
CA GLY A 751 36.99 -35.33 1.88
C GLY A 751 36.28 -35.80 0.61
N MET A 752 35.00 -36.17 0.68
CA MET A 752 34.17 -36.49 -0.49
C MET A 752 33.86 -35.25 -1.33
N GLN A 753 33.59 -34.10 -0.69
CA GLN A 753 33.46 -32.82 -1.37
C GLN A 753 34.76 -32.44 -2.08
N ARG A 754 35.91 -32.70 -1.46
CA ARG A 754 37.21 -32.45 -2.09
C ARG A 754 37.42 -33.31 -3.33
N LYS A 755 37.10 -34.60 -3.23
CA LYS A 755 37.12 -35.54 -4.36
C LYS A 755 36.22 -35.07 -5.51
N LEU A 756 35.00 -34.62 -5.21
CA LEU A 756 34.09 -34.05 -6.21
C LEU A 756 34.64 -32.76 -6.85
N SER A 757 35.24 -31.86 -6.04
CA SER A 757 35.86 -30.63 -6.54
C SER A 757 37.03 -30.93 -7.51
N VAL A 758 37.83 -31.95 -7.19
CA VAL A 758 38.90 -32.41 -8.09
C VAL A 758 38.31 -33.02 -9.36
N ALA A 759 37.24 -33.83 -9.25
CA ALA A 759 36.55 -34.42 -10.39
C ALA A 759 36.09 -33.36 -11.40
N ILE A 760 35.44 -32.30 -10.92
CA ILE A 760 34.93 -31.18 -11.73
C ILE A 760 36.05 -30.51 -12.54
N ALA A 761 37.28 -30.50 -12.02
CA ALA A 761 38.42 -29.92 -12.73
C ALA A 761 38.86 -30.76 -13.95
N PHE A 762 38.61 -32.08 -13.94
CA PHE A 762 38.94 -32.99 -15.05
C PHE A 762 37.82 -33.14 -16.08
N VAL A 763 36.59 -32.75 -15.71
CA VAL A 763 35.41 -32.84 -16.56
C VAL A 763 35.51 -31.92 -17.79
N GLY A 764 34.96 -32.36 -18.93
CA GLY A 764 34.84 -31.59 -20.16
C GLY A 764 36.04 -31.72 -21.10
N GLY A 765 37.03 -32.55 -20.77
CA GLY A 765 38.26 -32.72 -21.55
C GLY A 765 39.21 -31.53 -21.42
N SER A 766 39.47 -31.08 -20.19
CA SER A 766 40.44 -30.02 -19.91
C SER A 766 41.86 -30.50 -20.20
N ASN A 767 42.59 -29.81 -21.08
CA ASN A 767 43.97 -30.15 -21.48
C ASN A 767 44.97 -29.80 -20.37
N ILE A 768 44.68 -28.74 -19.61
CA ILE A 768 45.52 -28.27 -18.50
C ILE A 768 44.62 -28.19 -17.27
N VAL A 769 45.06 -28.78 -16.17
CA VAL A 769 44.30 -28.77 -14.90
C VAL A 769 45.18 -28.18 -13.81
N ILE A 770 44.71 -27.09 -13.20
CA ILE A 770 45.38 -26.40 -12.09
C ILE A 770 44.68 -26.80 -10.79
N LEU A 771 45.44 -27.39 -9.87
CA LEU A 771 44.94 -27.85 -8.58
C LEU A 771 45.65 -27.11 -7.45
N ASP A 772 44.92 -26.27 -6.72
CA ASP A 772 45.44 -25.53 -5.58
C ASP A 772 45.22 -26.34 -4.29
N GLU A 773 46.30 -26.87 -3.73
CA GLU A 773 46.33 -27.71 -2.52
C GLU A 773 45.33 -28.90 -2.52
N PRO A 774 45.30 -29.78 -3.55
CA PRO A 774 44.25 -30.80 -3.74
C PRO A 774 44.08 -31.75 -2.55
N THR A 775 45.14 -32.01 -1.78
CA THR A 775 45.17 -32.99 -0.69
C THR A 775 45.14 -32.37 0.71
N ALA A 776 44.96 -31.06 0.85
CA ALA A 776 44.91 -30.39 2.14
C ALA A 776 43.59 -30.70 2.88
N GLY A 777 43.69 -31.04 4.18
CA GLY A 777 42.52 -31.31 5.03
C GLY A 777 41.74 -32.59 4.72
N VAL A 778 42.34 -33.53 3.95
CA VAL A 778 41.72 -34.79 3.55
C VAL A 778 42.34 -35.97 4.31
N ASP A 779 41.54 -36.99 4.63
CA ASP A 779 42.02 -38.22 5.27
C ASP A 779 43.01 -38.99 4.37
N PRO A 780 43.88 -39.85 4.95
CA PRO A 780 44.90 -40.57 4.19
C PRO A 780 44.37 -41.44 3.05
N TYR A 781 43.16 -42.01 3.19
CA TYR A 781 42.56 -42.87 2.18
C TYR A 781 42.06 -42.05 0.99
N ALA A 782 41.35 -40.96 1.25
CA ALA A 782 40.89 -40.06 0.21
C ALA A 782 42.06 -39.34 -0.51
N ARG A 783 43.16 -39.04 0.20
CA ARG A 783 44.40 -38.52 -0.41
C ARG A 783 44.98 -39.48 -1.45
N ARG A 784 45.05 -40.79 -1.13
CA ARG A 784 45.51 -41.81 -2.09
C ARG A 784 44.59 -41.89 -3.31
N GLY A 785 43.28 -41.86 -3.10
CA GLY A 785 42.31 -41.84 -4.21
C GLY A 785 42.48 -40.63 -5.14
N ILE A 786 42.79 -39.44 -4.59
CA ILE A 786 43.11 -38.26 -5.41
C ILE A 786 44.38 -38.51 -6.23
N TRP A 787 45.45 -39.04 -5.63
CA TRP A 787 46.69 -39.35 -6.37
C TRP A 787 46.50 -40.38 -7.48
N GLU A 788 45.72 -41.43 -7.23
CA GLU A 788 45.37 -42.44 -8.25
C GLU A 788 44.60 -41.80 -9.42
N LEU A 789 43.65 -40.90 -9.13
CA LEU A 789 42.93 -40.15 -10.16
C LEU A 789 43.87 -39.28 -11.01
N LEU A 790 44.83 -38.57 -10.37
CA LEU A 790 45.82 -37.75 -11.08
C LEU A 790 46.73 -38.59 -11.99
N LEU A 791 47.17 -39.75 -11.50
CA LEU A 791 48.00 -40.67 -12.27
C LEU A 791 47.24 -41.29 -13.46
N LYS A 792 45.96 -41.62 -13.26
CA LYS A 792 45.09 -42.15 -14.32
C LYS A 792 44.88 -41.13 -15.44
N TYR A 793 44.52 -39.90 -15.10
CA TYR A 793 44.25 -38.86 -16.08
C TYR A 793 45.51 -38.27 -16.72
N LYS A 794 46.70 -38.45 -16.12
CA LYS A 794 47.99 -38.14 -16.77
C LYS A 794 48.17 -38.88 -18.10
N GLN A 795 47.81 -40.17 -18.16
CA GLN A 795 48.01 -41.00 -19.35
C GLN A 795 47.09 -40.61 -20.53
N GLY A 796 45.97 -39.94 -20.25
CA GLY A 796 44.99 -39.53 -21.28
C GLY A 796 45.17 -38.11 -21.83
N MET A 797 46.07 -37.30 -21.27
CA MET A 797 46.25 -35.89 -21.68
C MET A 797 47.08 -35.68 -22.95
N GLY A 798 47.47 -36.77 -23.62
CA GLY A 798 48.14 -36.73 -24.92
C GLY A 798 47.99 -38.05 -25.64
N SER A 799 46.90 -38.22 -26.38
CA SER A 799 46.73 -39.24 -27.44
C SER A 799 45.47 -38.96 -28.25
N VAL A 800 45.58 -38.12 -29.29
CA VAL A 800 44.74 -38.22 -30.49
C VAL A 800 45.66 -38.00 -31.68
N GLY A 801 45.96 -39.08 -32.41
CA GLY A 801 46.83 -39.09 -33.58
C GLY A 801 48.20 -39.67 -33.30
#